data_AF-M5IR96-F1
#
_entry.id   AF-M5IR96-F1
#
_cell.length_a   1.000
_cell.length_b   1.000
_cell.length_c   1.000
_cell.angle_alpha   90.00
_cell.angle_beta   90.00
_cell.angle_gamma   90.00
#
_symmetry.space_group_name_H-M   'P 1'
#
loop_
_entity.id
_entity.type
_entity.pdbx_description
1 polymer ?
#
loop_
_entity_poly.entity_id
_entity_poly.type
_entity_poly.pdbx_seq_one_letter_code
_entity_poly.pdbx_strand_id
1 'polypeptide(L)'
;MKSARVVLKGAVPFNPEFDDIYFNADDPIGQSEYVFNSVFDEIWEKKSEFNVLEAGFGAGLNFLCAFKRFKNSDKFLNFVSIEKTPIAKEDLARIYANFSELADVSGELLGAYPPLICGFHRLNLAPNVTLTLCFGDVTEVLDELSFSADAVFMDGFAPAKNEAMWSELVCAKIANLCALGASVCTYSASGALKRALQNSGFEVNLLKGYGKKREMLCAKFTGERQAEGEIWFSKFDPAATIAPKTALVIGGGVAGCVCAFKLRQRGLDVTIAEKRSDIALNGSGNHCGILMPLITKPSVNLGRMHMNAFLQAARFYERNLGAEEIEFCGATDYAYEQKTLERFYEWHEFDADNGVFELKFDDEPYASAFIFNGAKARPRKMCKAASMGIKTLLNCEFTGFETLEGGAVRAHFKDGQIIDADVLVLAIGSESMELFADYDIRLSSVRGQVTHIEPAVWASAPFSAKGYVCPPAEGVQVIGATYDRNLFLDEPRSSDDEKNLADVAEFLGGEFTKSEWLNLSGMHDLNFVISRDGDAENADRLEAINLNKSMDLRAETTDDSAQTQDASNLTTSENLSNDTIKTPQDIRIIGSKVGYRSYSGDRFPLIGRLYDEDFYKDTYKSLLWTKGKSNPHPKYVPNVYVSTAHGSRGLCTAVLGAELICDLVFDRPLCIEKSLFGELHLARFLVRKLKKGLSRHKVGF
;
A
#
# COMPACT_ATOMS: atom_id res chain seq x y z
N MET A 1 -0.61 -16.13 8.21
CA MET A 1 -1.84 -16.91 8.53
C MET A 1 -1.68 -18.32 8.00
N LYS A 2 -2.27 -19.33 8.64
CA LYS A 2 -2.22 -20.71 8.12
C LYS A 2 -3.17 -20.87 6.93
N SER A 3 -2.68 -21.46 5.83
CA SER A 3 -3.51 -21.84 4.69
C SER A 3 -4.49 -22.96 5.07
N ALA A 4 -5.65 -22.98 4.43
CA ALA A 4 -6.56 -24.11 4.54
C ALA A 4 -5.90 -25.41 4.04
N ARG A 5 -6.17 -26.51 4.74
CA ARG A 5 -5.81 -27.84 4.25
C ARG A 5 -6.84 -28.31 3.22
N VAL A 6 -6.44 -28.44 1.97
CA VAL A 6 -7.30 -28.94 0.89
C VAL A 6 -6.87 -30.34 0.46
N VAL A 7 -7.83 -31.25 0.35
CA VAL A 7 -7.64 -32.60 -0.22
C VAL A 7 -8.57 -32.75 -1.42
N LEU A 8 -8.01 -33.13 -2.58
CA LEU A 8 -8.81 -33.43 -3.77
C LEU A 8 -9.29 -34.89 -3.71
N LYS A 9 -10.61 -35.10 -3.60
CA LYS A 9 -11.25 -36.42 -3.76
C LYS A 9 -11.75 -36.54 -5.19
N GLY A 10 -10.90 -37.03 -6.10
CA GLY A 10 -11.10 -36.87 -7.53
C GLY A 10 -10.91 -35.40 -7.93
N ALA A 11 -11.88 -34.80 -8.63
CA ALA A 11 -11.85 -33.36 -8.98
C ALA A 11 -12.46 -32.45 -7.90
N VAL A 12 -13.00 -33.02 -6.80
CA VAL A 12 -13.75 -32.25 -5.80
C VAL A 12 -12.85 -31.84 -4.64
N PRO A 13 -12.66 -30.53 -4.38
CA PRO A 13 -11.92 -30.06 -3.23
C PRO A 13 -12.72 -30.25 -1.94
N PHE A 14 -12.05 -30.87 -0.97
CA PHE A 14 -12.59 -31.21 0.34
C PHE A 14 -11.71 -30.61 1.44
N ASN A 15 -12.34 -30.01 2.44
CA ASN A 15 -11.69 -29.50 3.63
C ASN A 15 -11.86 -30.51 4.79
N PRO A 16 -10.78 -31.14 5.27
CA PRO A 16 -10.85 -32.11 6.37
C PRO A 16 -11.23 -31.51 7.73
N GLU A 17 -11.00 -30.22 7.96
CA GLU A 17 -11.29 -29.58 9.25
C GLU A 17 -12.80 -29.38 9.44
N PHE A 18 -13.49 -29.02 8.36
CA PHE A 18 -14.95 -28.89 8.33
C PHE A 18 -15.66 -30.18 7.91
N ASP A 19 -14.91 -31.22 7.52
CA ASP A 19 -15.42 -32.47 6.94
C ASP A 19 -16.40 -32.22 5.78
N ASP A 20 -16.13 -31.25 4.90
CA ASP A 20 -17.07 -30.82 3.86
C ASP A 20 -16.38 -30.48 2.53
N ILE A 21 -17.17 -30.45 1.45
CA ILE A 21 -16.69 -30.04 0.12
C ILE A 21 -16.90 -28.54 -0.09
N TYR A 22 -16.03 -27.89 -0.87
CA TYR A 22 -16.13 -26.44 -1.12
C TYR A 22 -17.27 -26.07 -2.09
N PHE A 23 -17.67 -26.97 -2.97
CA PHE A 23 -18.78 -26.75 -3.91
C PHE A 23 -19.39 -28.09 -4.35
N ASN A 24 -20.54 -28.03 -5.02
CA ASN A 24 -21.23 -29.20 -5.55
C ASN A 24 -20.31 -30.07 -6.43
N ALA A 25 -20.34 -31.39 -6.21
CA ALA A 25 -19.53 -32.35 -6.95
C ALA A 25 -20.00 -32.59 -8.39
N ASP A 26 -21.29 -32.38 -8.69
CA ASP A 26 -21.89 -32.72 -9.99
C ASP A 26 -21.78 -31.55 -11.00
N ASP A 27 -22.31 -30.36 -10.64
CA ASP A 27 -22.25 -29.14 -11.45
C ASP A 27 -22.04 -27.91 -10.56
N PRO A 28 -20.78 -27.55 -10.26
CA PRO A 28 -20.46 -26.43 -9.37
C PRO A 28 -20.68 -25.06 -10.03
N ILE A 29 -20.38 -24.91 -11.32
CA ILE A 29 -20.59 -23.65 -12.06
C ILE A 29 -22.09 -23.36 -12.14
N GLY A 30 -22.90 -24.33 -12.57
CA GLY A 30 -24.35 -24.17 -12.69
C GLY A 30 -25.02 -23.89 -11.34
N GLN A 31 -24.53 -24.46 -10.24
CA GLN A 31 -25.00 -24.10 -8.90
C GLN A 31 -24.69 -22.64 -8.56
N SER A 32 -23.45 -22.20 -8.81
CA SER A 32 -23.05 -20.82 -8.53
C SER A 32 -23.85 -19.81 -9.36
N GLU A 33 -24.09 -20.12 -10.63
CA GLU A 33 -24.91 -19.31 -11.53
C GLU A 33 -26.37 -19.23 -11.05
N TYR A 34 -26.97 -20.36 -10.68
CA TYR A 34 -28.37 -20.42 -10.27
C TYR A 34 -28.63 -19.84 -8.88
N VAL A 35 -27.79 -20.15 -7.90
CA VAL A 35 -28.02 -19.79 -6.48
C VAL A 35 -27.63 -18.35 -6.20
N PHE A 36 -26.47 -17.92 -6.71
CA PHE A 36 -25.84 -16.66 -6.32
C PHE A 36 -25.89 -15.62 -7.44
N ASN A 37 -25.32 -15.94 -8.60
CA ASN A 37 -25.16 -14.95 -9.68
C ASN A 37 -26.48 -14.58 -10.39
N SER A 38 -27.54 -15.38 -10.24
CA SER A 38 -28.88 -15.06 -10.74
C SER A 38 -29.46 -13.78 -10.14
N VAL A 39 -28.99 -13.35 -8.96
CA VAL A 39 -29.37 -12.08 -8.34
C VAL A 39 -29.10 -10.87 -9.26
N PHE A 40 -28.07 -10.97 -10.10
CA PHE A 40 -27.71 -9.90 -11.00
C PHE A 40 -28.79 -9.65 -12.05
N ASP A 41 -29.57 -10.65 -12.43
CA ASP A 41 -30.63 -10.52 -13.45
C ASP A 41 -31.72 -9.52 -13.00
N GLU A 42 -32.00 -9.42 -11.69
CA GLU A 42 -33.01 -8.51 -11.15
C GLU A 42 -32.59 -7.03 -11.15
N ILE A 43 -31.28 -6.77 -11.14
CA ILE A 43 -30.69 -5.44 -10.95
C ILE A 43 -29.80 -4.99 -12.11
N TRP A 44 -29.56 -5.84 -13.12
CA TRP A 44 -28.63 -5.59 -14.23
C TRP A 44 -28.91 -4.28 -14.97
N GLU A 45 -30.18 -4.07 -15.35
CA GLU A 45 -30.60 -2.88 -16.09
C GLU A 45 -30.74 -1.62 -15.22
N LYS A 46 -30.80 -1.79 -13.89
CA LYS A 46 -31.04 -0.70 -12.94
C LYS A 46 -29.76 -0.02 -12.46
N LYS A 47 -28.60 -0.65 -12.69
CA LYS A 47 -27.31 -0.21 -12.13
C LYS A 47 -26.22 -0.26 -13.20
N SER A 48 -25.25 0.64 -13.05
CA SER A 48 -23.97 0.61 -13.76
C SER A 48 -22.85 0.06 -12.89
N GLU A 49 -23.00 0.09 -11.57
CA GLU A 49 -22.00 -0.35 -10.60
C GLU A 49 -22.68 -1.24 -9.54
N PHE A 50 -22.00 -2.34 -9.20
CA PHE A 50 -22.51 -3.43 -8.38
C PHE A 50 -21.57 -3.66 -7.21
N ASN A 51 -22.08 -3.48 -6.00
CA ASN A 51 -21.34 -3.79 -4.78
C ASN A 51 -21.83 -5.12 -4.22
N VAL A 52 -20.96 -6.12 -4.18
CA VAL A 52 -21.30 -7.48 -3.72
C VAL A 52 -20.49 -7.80 -2.49
N LEU A 53 -21.16 -8.35 -1.48
CA LEU A 53 -20.51 -8.93 -0.30
C LEU A 53 -20.58 -10.46 -0.39
N GLU A 54 -19.51 -11.15 -0.09
CA GLU A 54 -19.49 -12.60 0.10
C GLU A 54 -18.91 -12.94 1.47
N ALA A 55 -19.58 -13.84 2.17
CA ALA A 55 -19.06 -14.46 3.39
C ALA A 55 -18.68 -15.91 3.07
N GLY A 56 -17.38 -16.18 3.00
CA GLY A 56 -16.80 -17.46 2.58
C GLY A 56 -16.33 -17.43 1.13
N PHE A 57 -15.10 -16.98 0.89
CA PHE A 57 -14.50 -17.02 -0.45
C PHE A 57 -14.28 -18.47 -0.90
N GLY A 58 -13.73 -19.30 -0.02
CA GLY A 58 -13.33 -20.67 -0.31
C GLY A 58 -12.38 -20.74 -1.50
N ALA A 59 -12.81 -21.42 -2.56
CA ALA A 59 -12.07 -21.49 -3.83
C ALA A 59 -12.37 -20.32 -4.79
N GLY A 60 -13.22 -19.35 -4.41
CA GLY A 60 -13.55 -18.18 -5.21
C GLY A 60 -14.48 -18.45 -6.39
N LEU A 61 -15.19 -19.58 -6.42
CA LEU A 61 -16.00 -19.98 -7.57
C LEU A 61 -17.11 -18.97 -7.90
N ASN A 62 -17.83 -18.46 -6.88
CA ASN A 62 -18.86 -17.45 -7.11
C ASN A 62 -18.29 -16.16 -7.69
N PHE A 63 -17.14 -15.73 -7.16
CA PHE A 63 -16.41 -14.60 -7.70
C PHE A 63 -15.97 -14.86 -9.15
N LEU A 64 -15.44 -16.03 -9.50
CA LEU A 64 -15.01 -16.33 -10.87
C LEU A 64 -16.19 -16.32 -11.86
N CYS A 65 -17.35 -16.85 -11.48
CA CYS A 65 -18.57 -16.77 -12.29
C CYS A 65 -19.02 -15.31 -12.47
N ALA A 66 -19.02 -14.51 -11.40
CA ALA A 66 -19.32 -13.08 -11.47
C ALA A 66 -18.30 -12.35 -12.35
N PHE A 67 -17.00 -12.60 -12.15
CA PHE A 67 -15.93 -11.98 -12.90
C PHE A 67 -16.09 -12.28 -14.40
N LYS A 68 -16.33 -13.54 -14.79
CA LYS A 68 -16.56 -13.89 -16.20
C LYS A 68 -17.75 -13.13 -16.80
N ARG A 69 -18.84 -12.97 -16.05
CA ARG A 69 -20.03 -12.23 -16.49
C ARG A 69 -19.75 -10.74 -16.67
N PHE A 70 -18.94 -10.13 -15.81
CA PHE A 70 -18.67 -8.69 -15.82
C PHE A 70 -17.48 -8.28 -16.69
N LYS A 71 -16.42 -9.08 -16.83
CA LYS A 71 -15.15 -8.70 -17.50
C LYS A 71 -15.33 -8.04 -18.88
N ASN A 72 -16.37 -8.45 -19.61
CA ASN A 72 -16.67 -7.98 -20.97
C ASN A 72 -17.97 -7.15 -21.06
N SER A 73 -18.52 -6.69 -19.94
CA SER A 73 -19.69 -5.80 -19.91
C SER A 73 -19.29 -4.32 -19.73
N ASP A 74 -20.27 -3.43 -19.86
CA ASP A 74 -20.16 -2.00 -19.56
C ASP A 74 -20.40 -1.69 -18.06
N LYS A 75 -20.60 -2.73 -17.24
CA LYS A 75 -20.95 -2.62 -15.81
C LYS A 75 -19.71 -2.80 -14.94
N PHE A 76 -19.66 -2.11 -13.80
CA PHE A 76 -18.60 -2.24 -12.82
C PHE A 76 -18.99 -3.21 -11.71
N LEU A 77 -18.07 -4.10 -11.33
CA LEU A 77 -18.20 -5.02 -10.21
C LEU A 77 -17.18 -4.68 -9.12
N ASN A 78 -17.67 -4.36 -7.93
CA ASN A 78 -16.90 -4.32 -6.70
C ASN A 78 -17.32 -5.50 -5.83
N PHE A 79 -16.50 -6.54 -5.84
CA PHE A 79 -16.75 -7.75 -5.07
C PHE A 79 -15.91 -7.73 -3.80
N VAL A 80 -16.52 -7.86 -2.64
CA VAL A 80 -15.85 -7.95 -1.34
C VAL A 80 -16.10 -9.35 -0.80
N SER A 81 -15.05 -10.14 -0.58
CA SER A 81 -15.20 -11.50 -0.05
C SER A 81 -14.38 -11.70 1.21
N ILE A 82 -14.97 -12.36 2.19
CA ILE A 82 -14.36 -12.63 3.50
C ILE A 82 -13.94 -14.09 3.58
N GLU A 83 -12.70 -14.34 3.99
CA GLU A 83 -12.16 -15.70 4.16
C GLU A 83 -11.29 -15.79 5.41
N LYS A 84 -11.59 -16.77 6.27
CA LYS A 84 -10.85 -16.99 7.51
C LYS A 84 -9.65 -17.90 7.30
N THR A 85 -9.78 -18.87 6.40
CA THR A 85 -8.80 -19.92 6.11
C THR A 85 -8.55 -19.96 4.61
N PRO A 86 -7.77 -19.02 4.06
CA PRO A 86 -7.55 -18.93 2.63
C PRO A 86 -6.79 -20.15 2.10
N ILE A 87 -7.15 -20.59 0.89
CA ILE A 87 -6.48 -21.69 0.19
C ILE A 87 -5.16 -21.17 -0.41
N ALA A 88 -4.08 -21.96 -0.31
CA ALA A 88 -2.81 -21.60 -0.93
C ALA A 88 -2.94 -21.45 -2.46
N LYS A 89 -2.13 -20.57 -3.06
CA LYS A 89 -2.19 -20.25 -4.50
C LYS A 89 -2.01 -21.51 -5.37
N GLU A 90 -1.11 -22.41 -4.96
CA GLU A 90 -0.82 -23.66 -5.66
C GLU A 90 -2.04 -24.60 -5.62
N ASP A 91 -2.76 -24.62 -4.50
CA ASP A 91 -3.97 -25.43 -4.33
C ASP A 91 -5.14 -24.87 -5.14
N LEU A 92 -5.29 -23.54 -5.17
CA LEU A 92 -6.24 -22.87 -6.06
C LEU A 92 -5.95 -23.21 -7.52
N ALA A 93 -4.69 -23.19 -7.95
CA ALA A 93 -4.32 -23.55 -9.32
C ALA A 93 -4.71 -25.00 -9.66
N ARG A 94 -4.51 -25.94 -8.73
CA ARG A 94 -4.95 -27.34 -8.89
C ARG A 94 -6.47 -27.46 -8.97
N ILE A 95 -7.21 -26.69 -8.19
CA ILE A 95 -8.68 -26.65 -8.24
C ILE A 95 -9.16 -26.09 -9.59
N TYR A 96 -8.57 -24.98 -10.03
CA TYR A 96 -8.97 -24.27 -11.26
C TYR A 96 -8.66 -25.03 -12.53
N ALA A 97 -7.71 -25.95 -12.51
CA ALA A 97 -7.47 -26.87 -13.63
C ALA A 97 -8.71 -27.70 -14.02
N ASN A 98 -9.68 -27.87 -13.12
CA ASN A 98 -10.94 -28.56 -13.40
C ASN A 98 -11.99 -27.68 -14.10
N PHE A 99 -11.75 -26.37 -14.23
CA PHE A 99 -12.71 -25.39 -14.76
C PHE A 99 -12.18 -24.68 -16.01
N SER A 100 -12.10 -25.41 -17.13
CA SER A 100 -11.60 -24.85 -18.40
C SER A 100 -12.39 -23.61 -18.85
N GLU A 101 -13.69 -23.55 -18.55
CA GLU A 101 -14.55 -22.41 -18.89
C GLU A 101 -14.23 -21.13 -18.11
N LEU A 102 -13.55 -21.26 -16.96
CA LEU A 102 -13.13 -20.14 -16.11
C LEU A 102 -11.63 -19.84 -16.24
N ALA A 103 -10.91 -20.49 -17.15
CA ALA A 103 -9.45 -20.40 -17.26
C ALA A 103 -8.92 -18.96 -17.42
N ASP A 104 -9.61 -18.13 -18.20
CA ASP A 104 -9.24 -16.72 -18.40
C ASP A 104 -9.30 -15.91 -17.09
N VAL A 105 -10.44 -15.97 -16.39
CA VAL A 105 -10.65 -15.22 -15.14
C VAL A 105 -9.89 -15.81 -13.95
N SER A 106 -9.69 -17.13 -13.92
CA SER A 106 -8.91 -17.79 -12.87
C SER A 106 -7.42 -17.53 -13.02
N GLY A 107 -6.90 -17.43 -14.25
CA GLY A 107 -5.53 -17.01 -14.54
C GLY A 107 -5.23 -15.60 -14.02
N GLU A 108 -6.13 -14.64 -14.28
CA GLU A 108 -6.03 -13.26 -13.76
C GLU A 108 -6.02 -13.23 -12.23
N LEU A 109 -6.91 -14.00 -11.58
CA LEU A 109 -6.96 -14.10 -10.12
C LEU A 109 -5.67 -14.71 -9.56
N LEU A 110 -5.19 -15.83 -10.11
CA LEU A 110 -3.94 -16.47 -9.68
C LEU A 110 -2.75 -15.54 -9.84
N GLY A 111 -2.68 -14.78 -10.94
CA GLY A 111 -1.64 -13.79 -11.18
C GLY A 111 -1.60 -12.71 -10.09
N ALA A 112 -2.75 -12.29 -9.58
CA ALA A 112 -2.86 -11.23 -8.58
C ALA A 112 -3.07 -11.72 -7.13
N TYR A 113 -3.15 -13.03 -6.89
CA TYR A 113 -3.53 -13.59 -5.58
C TYR A 113 -2.56 -13.14 -4.47
N PRO A 114 -3.06 -12.62 -3.33
CA PRO A 114 -2.21 -12.01 -2.32
C PRO A 114 -1.51 -13.06 -1.44
N PRO A 115 -0.41 -12.69 -0.76
CA PRO A 115 0.14 -13.47 0.34
C PRO A 115 -0.90 -13.72 1.44
N LEU A 116 -0.78 -14.85 2.15
CA LEU A 116 -1.74 -15.27 3.17
C LEU A 116 -1.50 -14.57 4.51
N ILE A 117 -1.69 -13.26 4.52
CA ILE A 117 -1.56 -12.39 5.69
C ILE A 117 -2.90 -11.70 5.99
N CYS A 118 -3.24 -11.58 7.28
CA CYS A 118 -4.50 -10.98 7.72
C CYS A 118 -4.65 -9.53 7.23
N GLY A 119 -5.87 -9.14 6.88
CA GLY A 119 -6.21 -7.79 6.42
C GLY A 119 -6.89 -7.76 5.05
N PHE A 120 -7.04 -6.55 4.50
CA PHE A 120 -7.77 -6.32 3.26
C PHE A 120 -6.83 -6.29 2.05
N HIS A 121 -7.13 -7.09 1.04
CA HIS A 121 -6.34 -7.21 -0.18
C HIS A 121 -7.14 -6.75 -1.39
N ARG A 122 -6.93 -5.50 -1.81
CA ARG A 122 -7.52 -4.96 -3.04
C ARG A 122 -6.80 -5.47 -4.29
N LEU A 123 -7.56 -6.12 -5.17
CA LEU A 123 -7.14 -6.67 -6.46
C LEU A 123 -7.98 -6.02 -7.57
N ASN A 124 -7.35 -5.25 -8.45
CA ASN A 124 -8.00 -4.73 -9.67
C ASN A 124 -7.69 -5.72 -10.79
N LEU A 125 -8.65 -6.56 -11.17
CA LEU A 125 -8.42 -7.73 -12.02
C LEU A 125 -8.72 -7.41 -13.51
N ALA A 126 -9.73 -6.58 -13.76
CA ALA A 126 -10.02 -5.99 -15.06
C ALA A 126 -10.39 -4.50 -14.89
N PRO A 127 -10.47 -3.69 -15.97
CA PRO A 127 -10.81 -2.27 -15.87
C PRO A 127 -12.11 -1.99 -15.09
N ASN A 128 -13.06 -2.91 -15.15
CA ASN A 128 -14.37 -2.83 -14.51
C ASN A 128 -14.61 -3.88 -13.41
N VAL A 129 -13.61 -4.70 -13.05
CA VAL A 129 -13.77 -5.74 -12.02
C VAL A 129 -12.72 -5.63 -10.93
N THR A 130 -13.22 -5.44 -9.71
CA THR A 130 -12.44 -5.30 -8.49
C THR A 130 -12.84 -6.36 -7.49
N LEU A 131 -11.85 -7.03 -6.91
CA LEU A 131 -12.02 -7.90 -5.74
C LEU A 131 -11.30 -7.28 -4.54
N THR A 132 -11.98 -7.10 -3.42
CA THR A 132 -11.35 -6.92 -2.11
C THR A 132 -11.47 -8.25 -1.36
N LEU A 133 -10.35 -8.95 -1.22
CA LEU A 133 -10.29 -10.21 -0.47
C LEU A 133 -9.86 -9.90 0.96
N CYS A 134 -10.75 -10.14 1.92
CA CYS A 134 -10.54 -9.82 3.33
C CYS A 134 -10.18 -11.10 4.09
N PHE A 135 -8.91 -11.23 4.49
CA PHE A 135 -8.46 -12.35 5.29
C PHE A 135 -8.65 -12.07 6.78
N GLY A 136 -9.56 -12.80 7.44
CA GLY A 136 -9.89 -12.61 8.85
C GLY A 136 -11.19 -13.31 9.27
N ASP A 137 -11.53 -13.23 10.56
CA ASP A 137 -12.79 -13.75 11.05
C ASP A 137 -13.98 -12.93 10.53
N VAL A 138 -15.05 -13.61 10.11
CA VAL A 138 -16.22 -12.95 9.51
C VAL A 138 -16.84 -11.91 10.43
N THR A 139 -16.87 -12.14 11.74
CA THR A 139 -17.50 -11.21 12.69
C THR A 139 -16.69 -9.93 12.88
N GLU A 140 -15.36 -10.03 12.82
CA GLU A 140 -14.41 -8.92 12.94
C GLU A 140 -14.34 -8.14 11.63
N VAL A 141 -14.20 -8.84 10.50
CA VAL A 141 -14.10 -8.21 9.18
C VAL A 141 -15.36 -7.41 8.85
N LEU A 142 -16.55 -7.92 9.17
CA LEU A 142 -17.80 -7.18 8.92
C LEU A 142 -17.86 -5.82 9.65
N ASP A 143 -17.21 -5.67 10.82
CA ASP A 143 -17.16 -4.38 11.54
C ASP A 143 -16.23 -3.35 10.87
N GLU A 144 -15.22 -3.86 10.15
CA GLU A 144 -14.21 -3.10 9.43
C GLU A 144 -14.61 -2.76 8.00
N LEU A 145 -15.71 -3.31 7.48
CA LEU A 145 -16.25 -2.95 6.17
C LEU A 145 -17.02 -1.63 6.23
N SER A 146 -16.95 -0.85 5.15
CA SER A 146 -17.69 0.40 4.99
C SER A 146 -18.16 0.53 3.55
N PHE A 147 -19.40 0.11 3.28
CA PHE A 147 -20.11 0.28 2.01
C PHE A 147 -21.57 -0.17 2.10
N SER A 148 -22.29 -0.03 0.99
CA SER A 148 -23.64 -0.53 0.78
C SER A 148 -23.63 -1.65 -0.26
N ALA A 149 -23.90 -2.88 0.16
CA ALA A 149 -24.01 -4.05 -0.70
C ALA A 149 -25.37 -4.08 -1.40
N ASP A 150 -25.36 -4.35 -2.69
CA ASP A 150 -26.53 -4.56 -3.54
C ASP A 150 -26.97 -6.03 -3.53
N ALA A 151 -26.00 -6.92 -3.35
CA ALA A 151 -26.21 -8.35 -3.21
C ALA A 151 -25.23 -8.93 -2.19
N VAL A 152 -25.65 -10.01 -1.52
CA VAL A 152 -24.84 -10.74 -0.56
C VAL A 152 -24.86 -12.22 -0.87
N PHE A 153 -23.69 -12.83 -0.99
CA PHE A 153 -23.51 -14.27 -1.12
C PHE A 153 -23.12 -14.83 0.25
N MET A 154 -24.04 -15.58 0.88
CA MET A 154 -23.72 -16.32 2.10
C MET A 154 -23.37 -17.76 1.72
N ASP A 155 -22.08 -18.01 1.54
CA ASP A 155 -21.54 -19.27 1.06
C ASP A 155 -20.45 -19.82 1.99
N GLY A 156 -20.89 -20.47 3.07
CA GLY A 156 -20.00 -21.19 3.98
C GLY A 156 -20.16 -22.70 3.85
N PHE A 157 -19.36 -23.47 4.57
CA PHE A 157 -19.65 -24.88 4.84
C PHE A 157 -21.04 -25.04 5.47
N ALA A 158 -21.63 -26.25 5.35
CA ALA A 158 -23.01 -26.49 5.77
C ALA A 158 -23.27 -25.96 7.19
N PRO A 159 -24.45 -25.38 7.49
CA PRO A 159 -24.68 -24.75 8.80
C PRO A 159 -24.38 -25.61 10.01
N ALA A 160 -24.64 -26.92 9.94
CA ALA A 160 -24.33 -27.86 11.01
C ALA A 160 -22.82 -28.07 11.25
N LYS A 161 -21.96 -27.64 10.33
CA LYS A 161 -20.49 -27.77 10.36
C LYS A 161 -19.78 -26.44 10.63
N ASN A 162 -20.48 -25.31 10.49
CA ASN A 162 -19.92 -23.97 10.70
C ASN A 162 -20.95 -22.99 11.29
N GLU A 163 -21.59 -23.34 12.40
CA GLU A 163 -22.72 -22.59 12.97
C GLU A 163 -22.43 -21.10 13.21
N ALA A 164 -21.20 -20.75 13.58
CA ALA A 164 -20.80 -19.37 13.86
C ALA A 164 -21.00 -18.42 12.67
N MET A 165 -20.69 -18.89 11.45
CA MET A 165 -20.84 -18.11 10.21
C MET A 165 -22.32 -17.84 9.88
N TRP A 166 -23.22 -18.74 10.26
CA TRP A 166 -24.67 -18.64 9.99
C TRP A 166 -25.46 -18.04 11.17
N SER A 167 -24.76 -17.42 12.12
CA SER A 167 -25.37 -16.90 13.34
C SER A 167 -26.20 -15.64 13.10
N GLU A 168 -27.11 -15.35 14.03
CA GLU A 168 -27.89 -14.10 14.04
C GLU A 168 -26.99 -12.86 14.14
N LEU A 169 -25.86 -12.96 14.86
CA LEU A 169 -24.86 -11.90 14.93
C LEU A 169 -24.29 -11.55 13.54
N VAL A 170 -23.94 -12.57 12.75
CA VAL A 170 -23.43 -12.36 11.37
C VAL A 170 -24.53 -11.79 10.48
N CYS A 171 -25.76 -12.30 10.55
CA CYS A 171 -26.90 -11.78 9.79
C CYS A 171 -27.17 -10.30 10.11
N ALA A 172 -27.11 -9.90 11.38
CA ALA A 172 -27.30 -8.52 11.81
C ALA A 172 -26.18 -7.59 11.31
N LYS A 173 -24.92 -8.06 11.32
CA LYS A 173 -23.79 -7.31 10.75
C LYS A 173 -23.91 -7.15 9.23
N ILE A 174 -24.33 -8.19 8.52
CA ILE A 174 -24.63 -8.14 7.08
C ILE A 174 -25.76 -7.15 6.80
N ALA A 175 -26.84 -7.15 7.60
CA ALA A 175 -27.94 -6.20 7.46
C ALA A 175 -27.46 -4.73 7.48
N ASN A 176 -26.50 -4.40 8.36
CA ASN A 176 -25.92 -3.06 8.45
C ASN A 176 -25.11 -2.65 7.21
N LEU A 177 -24.72 -3.60 6.35
CA LEU A 177 -24.03 -3.34 5.09
C LEU A 177 -24.96 -3.42 3.88
N CYS A 178 -26.20 -3.89 4.01
CA CYS A 178 -27.14 -4.04 2.88
C CYS A 178 -27.79 -2.72 2.47
N ALA A 179 -27.81 -2.41 1.17
CA ALA A 179 -28.71 -1.38 0.63
C ALA A 179 -30.18 -1.80 0.82
N LEU A 180 -31.10 -0.84 0.87
CA LEU A 180 -32.52 -1.17 0.90
C LEU A 180 -32.89 -1.97 -0.36
N GLY A 181 -33.55 -3.11 -0.18
CA GLY A 181 -33.88 -4.04 -1.26
C GLY A 181 -32.75 -4.95 -1.72
N ALA A 182 -31.57 -4.89 -1.09
CA ALA A 182 -30.47 -5.81 -1.38
C ALA A 182 -30.88 -7.25 -1.11
N SER A 183 -30.38 -8.18 -1.93
CA SER A 183 -30.73 -9.59 -1.83
C SER A 183 -29.59 -10.41 -1.23
N VAL A 184 -29.92 -11.23 -0.24
CA VAL A 184 -29.05 -12.26 0.33
C VAL A 184 -29.39 -13.60 -0.34
N CYS A 185 -28.39 -14.22 -0.94
CA CYS A 185 -28.50 -15.50 -1.64
C CYS A 185 -27.71 -16.58 -0.91
N THR A 186 -28.29 -17.77 -0.76
CA THR A 186 -27.60 -18.92 -0.18
C THR A 186 -28.22 -20.25 -0.61
N TYR A 187 -27.38 -21.28 -0.71
CA TYR A 187 -27.84 -22.64 -1.01
C TYR A 187 -28.62 -23.28 0.15
N SER A 188 -28.49 -22.74 1.36
CA SER A 188 -29.03 -23.32 2.59
C SER A 188 -30.46 -22.88 2.84
N ALA A 189 -31.33 -23.81 3.25
CA ALA A 189 -32.71 -23.53 3.67
C ALA A 189 -32.96 -23.87 5.15
N SER A 190 -31.91 -23.80 6.00
CA SER A 190 -32.03 -24.18 7.40
C SER A 190 -33.00 -23.26 8.17
N GLY A 191 -33.81 -23.85 9.05
CA GLY A 191 -34.77 -23.08 9.85
C GLY A 191 -34.12 -22.08 10.82
N ALA A 192 -32.89 -22.36 11.27
CA ALA A 192 -32.12 -21.45 12.10
C ALA A 192 -31.70 -20.19 11.32
N LEU A 193 -31.14 -20.38 10.11
CA LEU A 193 -30.75 -19.27 9.24
C LEU A 193 -31.94 -18.40 8.84
N LYS A 194 -33.08 -19.04 8.49
CA LYS A 194 -34.31 -18.31 8.19
C LYS A 194 -34.70 -17.37 9.33
N ARG A 195 -34.72 -17.85 10.58
CA ARG A 195 -35.03 -17.02 11.75
C ARG A 195 -34.01 -15.91 11.97
N ALA A 196 -32.72 -16.23 11.85
CA ALA A 196 -31.64 -15.25 12.00
C ALA A 196 -31.77 -14.08 11.00
N LEU A 197 -32.06 -14.38 9.72
CA LEU A 197 -32.31 -13.36 8.70
C LEU A 197 -33.58 -12.55 8.99
N GLN A 198 -34.68 -13.21 9.36
CA GLN A 198 -35.93 -12.52 9.71
C GLN A 198 -35.74 -11.54 10.88
N ASN A 199 -35.07 -11.98 11.94
CA ASN A 199 -34.76 -11.13 13.10
C ASN A 199 -33.83 -9.96 12.75
N SER A 200 -33.03 -10.10 11.69
CA SER A 200 -32.11 -9.08 11.20
C SER A 200 -32.74 -8.11 10.18
N GLY A 201 -34.07 -8.16 9.99
CA GLY A 201 -34.79 -7.23 9.11
C GLY A 201 -34.86 -7.64 7.64
N PHE A 202 -34.72 -8.94 7.35
CA PHE A 202 -34.89 -9.48 6.00
C PHE A 202 -36.25 -10.15 5.81
N GLU A 203 -36.85 -9.92 4.65
CA GLU A 203 -37.99 -10.71 4.14
C GLU A 203 -37.46 -11.96 3.42
N VAL A 204 -37.75 -13.15 3.97
CA VAL A 204 -37.19 -14.42 3.50
C VAL A 204 -38.15 -15.17 2.57
N ASN A 205 -37.65 -15.54 1.39
CA ASN A 205 -38.33 -16.36 0.39
C ASN A 205 -37.63 -17.71 0.20
N LEU A 206 -38.40 -18.80 0.24
CA LEU A 206 -37.89 -20.14 -0.11
C LEU A 206 -38.09 -20.36 -1.61
N LEU A 207 -37.03 -20.76 -2.28
CA LEU A 207 -37.00 -21.03 -3.72
C LEU A 207 -36.64 -22.50 -3.97
N LYS A 208 -36.94 -23.00 -5.17
CA LYS A 208 -36.52 -24.34 -5.57
C LYS A 208 -35.00 -24.42 -5.56
N GLY A 209 -34.45 -25.41 -4.87
CA GLY A 209 -33.00 -25.62 -4.81
C GLY A 209 -32.42 -26.13 -6.14
N TYR A 210 -31.11 -25.94 -6.31
CA TYR A 210 -30.39 -26.39 -7.48
C TYR A 210 -30.10 -27.91 -7.44
N GLY A 211 -30.25 -28.58 -8.59
CA GLY A 211 -30.00 -30.01 -8.73
C GLY A 211 -30.89 -30.85 -7.81
N LYS A 212 -30.25 -31.64 -6.92
CA LYS A 212 -30.94 -32.53 -5.97
C LYS A 212 -31.46 -31.81 -4.71
N LYS A 213 -31.03 -30.56 -4.45
CA LYS A 213 -31.48 -29.80 -3.27
C LYS A 213 -32.94 -29.38 -3.47
N ARG A 214 -33.79 -29.65 -2.49
CA ARG A 214 -35.23 -29.33 -2.56
C ARG A 214 -35.49 -27.83 -2.54
N GLU A 215 -34.85 -27.14 -1.60
CA GLU A 215 -35.07 -25.73 -1.33
C GLU A 215 -33.74 -25.00 -1.18
N MET A 216 -33.76 -23.71 -1.49
CA MET A 216 -32.72 -22.73 -1.20
C MET A 216 -33.39 -21.45 -0.67
N LEU A 217 -32.59 -20.49 -0.21
CA LEU A 217 -33.09 -19.28 0.40
C LEU A 217 -32.60 -18.04 -0.35
N CYS A 218 -33.53 -17.12 -0.62
CA CYS A 218 -33.24 -15.74 -1.01
C CYS A 218 -33.98 -14.80 -0.05
N ALA A 219 -33.32 -13.76 0.44
CA ALA A 219 -33.95 -12.80 1.36
C ALA A 219 -33.69 -11.35 0.94
N LYS A 220 -34.69 -10.48 1.04
CA LYS A 220 -34.57 -9.06 0.69
C LYS A 220 -34.48 -8.20 1.94
N PHE A 221 -33.54 -7.28 1.98
CA PHE A 221 -33.39 -6.36 3.10
C PHE A 221 -34.49 -5.29 3.04
N THR A 222 -35.33 -5.25 4.08
CA THR A 222 -36.44 -4.30 4.20
C THR A 222 -36.35 -3.45 5.47
N GLY A 223 -35.32 -3.67 6.28
CA GLY A 223 -35.09 -2.96 7.54
C GLY A 223 -34.35 -1.64 7.39
N GLU A 224 -34.10 -1.01 8.54
CA GLU A 224 -33.24 0.17 8.65
C GLU A 224 -31.85 -0.24 9.17
N ARG A 225 -30.81 0.43 8.70
CA ARG A 225 -29.45 0.23 9.21
C ARG A 225 -29.32 0.84 10.60
N GLN A 226 -28.50 0.20 11.44
CA GLN A 226 -28.12 0.79 12.71
C GLN A 226 -27.22 2.02 12.49
N ALA A 227 -27.31 2.99 13.40
CA ALA A 227 -26.50 4.19 13.34
C ALA A 227 -24.99 3.85 13.48
N GLU A 228 -24.16 4.45 12.63
CA GLU A 228 -22.71 4.23 12.66
C GLU A 228 -22.07 4.84 13.91
N GLY A 229 -21.13 4.09 14.50
CA GLY A 229 -20.16 4.65 15.43
C GLY A 229 -19.16 5.55 14.70
N GLU A 230 -18.66 6.57 15.39
CA GLU A 230 -17.66 7.52 14.85
C GLU A 230 -18.07 8.24 13.56
N ILE A 231 -19.33 8.69 13.48
CA ILE A 231 -19.89 9.33 12.29
C ILE A 231 -19.02 10.45 11.68
N TRP A 232 -18.20 11.16 12.48
CA TRP A 232 -17.27 12.20 12.03
C TRP A 232 -16.16 11.72 11.07
N PHE A 233 -16.00 10.40 10.88
CA PHE A 233 -15.15 9.79 9.84
C PHE A 233 -15.95 9.02 8.79
N SER A 234 -17.28 9.16 8.75
CA SER A 234 -18.12 8.48 7.77
C SER A 234 -17.75 8.89 6.35
N LYS A 235 -17.63 7.93 5.42
CA LYS A 235 -17.29 8.21 4.02
C LYS A 235 -18.42 8.90 3.23
N PHE A 236 -19.62 8.96 3.80
CA PHE A 236 -20.83 9.48 3.15
C PHE A 236 -20.65 10.94 2.73
N ASP A 237 -21.04 11.22 1.48
CA ASP A 237 -21.00 12.56 0.91
C ASP A 237 -22.31 12.84 0.16
N PRO A 238 -23.19 13.71 0.69
CA PRO A 238 -24.45 14.02 0.05
C PRO A 238 -24.29 14.84 -1.25
N ALA A 239 -23.11 15.43 -1.51
CA ALA A 239 -22.86 16.21 -2.72
C ALA A 239 -22.51 15.35 -3.94
N ALA A 240 -22.19 14.06 -3.75
CA ALA A 240 -21.89 13.10 -4.82
C ALA A 240 -23.16 12.67 -5.57
N THR A 241 -23.78 13.60 -6.31
CA THR A 241 -25.04 13.37 -7.02
C THR A 241 -24.85 13.08 -8.50
N ILE A 242 -23.68 13.39 -9.07
CA ILE A 242 -23.37 13.20 -10.49
C ILE A 242 -22.05 12.45 -10.62
N ALA A 243 -22.03 11.43 -11.48
CA ALA A 243 -20.81 10.71 -11.81
C ALA A 243 -19.77 11.65 -12.46
N PRO A 244 -18.57 11.78 -11.89
CA PRO A 244 -17.57 12.72 -12.38
C PRO A 244 -17.01 12.28 -13.73
N LYS A 245 -16.70 13.26 -14.60
CA LYS A 245 -16.10 13.02 -15.92
C LYS A 245 -14.69 13.57 -16.02
N THR A 246 -14.37 14.59 -15.25
CA THR A 246 -13.08 15.29 -15.30
C THR A 246 -12.41 15.30 -13.93
N ALA A 247 -11.09 15.20 -13.91
CA ALA A 247 -10.30 15.40 -12.70
C ALA A 247 -9.09 16.31 -12.93
N LEU A 248 -8.87 17.21 -11.99
CA LEU A 248 -7.67 18.02 -11.89
C LEU A 248 -6.84 17.55 -10.70
N VAL A 249 -5.58 17.16 -10.94
CA VAL A 249 -4.64 16.72 -9.92
C VAL A 249 -3.53 17.77 -9.78
N ILE A 250 -3.43 18.39 -8.61
CA ILE A 250 -2.40 19.38 -8.31
C ILE A 250 -1.18 18.68 -7.70
N GLY A 251 -0.05 18.74 -8.41
CA GLY A 251 1.24 18.16 -8.03
C GLY A 251 1.66 16.99 -8.92
N GLY A 252 2.84 17.09 -9.52
CA GLY A 252 3.48 16.07 -10.37
C GLY A 252 4.41 15.13 -9.62
N GLY A 253 4.21 14.92 -8.31
CA GLY A 253 4.92 13.90 -7.54
C GLY A 253 4.31 12.50 -7.71
N VAL A 254 4.87 11.51 -7.02
CA VAL A 254 4.37 10.12 -7.08
C VAL A 254 2.89 10.00 -6.67
N ALA A 255 2.47 10.74 -5.65
CA ALA A 255 1.07 10.77 -5.20
C ALA A 255 0.12 11.30 -6.29
N GLY A 256 0.49 12.39 -6.96
CA GLY A 256 -0.31 12.96 -8.04
C GLY A 256 -0.32 12.07 -9.29
N CYS A 257 0.84 11.56 -9.72
CA CYS A 257 0.93 10.74 -10.93
C CYS A 257 0.15 9.42 -10.81
N VAL A 258 0.27 8.72 -9.67
CA VAL A 258 -0.47 7.48 -9.45
C VAL A 258 -1.97 7.74 -9.26
N CYS A 259 -2.36 8.83 -8.59
CA CYS A 259 -3.77 9.21 -8.48
C CYS A 259 -4.38 9.51 -9.86
N ALA A 260 -3.67 10.29 -10.68
CA ALA A 260 -4.09 10.60 -12.03
C ALA A 260 -4.24 9.34 -12.90
N PHE A 261 -3.29 8.39 -12.79
CA PHE A 261 -3.36 7.10 -13.46
C PHE A 261 -4.63 6.32 -13.08
N LYS A 262 -4.91 6.20 -11.78
CA LYS A 262 -6.06 5.45 -11.26
C LYS A 262 -7.40 6.07 -11.64
N LEU A 263 -7.51 7.40 -11.59
CA LEU A 263 -8.71 8.11 -12.04
C LEU A 263 -8.93 7.94 -13.55
N ARG A 264 -7.87 8.01 -14.37
CA ARG A 264 -7.96 7.75 -15.81
C ARG A 264 -8.42 6.32 -16.12
N GLN A 265 -7.94 5.33 -15.35
CA GLN A 265 -8.39 3.94 -15.51
C GLN A 265 -9.90 3.76 -15.27
N ARG A 266 -10.53 4.69 -14.55
CA ARG A 266 -11.98 4.73 -14.34
C ARG A 266 -12.72 5.61 -15.34
N GLY A 267 -12.06 6.03 -16.42
CA GLY A 267 -12.68 6.74 -17.54
C GLY A 267 -12.76 8.25 -17.39
N LEU A 268 -12.11 8.84 -16.38
CA LEU A 268 -12.06 10.30 -16.24
C LEU A 268 -11.05 10.89 -17.23
N ASP A 269 -11.37 12.07 -17.75
CA ASP A 269 -10.41 12.96 -18.40
C ASP A 269 -9.60 13.67 -17.32
N VAL A 270 -8.30 13.34 -17.22
CA VAL A 270 -7.45 13.78 -16.12
C VAL A 270 -6.40 14.77 -16.62
N THR A 271 -6.27 15.89 -15.90
CA THR A 271 -5.17 16.84 -16.06
C THR A 271 -4.34 16.90 -14.79
N ILE A 272 -3.02 16.85 -14.92
CA ILE A 272 -2.05 17.16 -13.86
C ILE A 272 -1.61 18.61 -14.03
N ALA A 273 -1.61 19.39 -12.95
CA ALA A 273 -0.99 20.71 -12.90
C ALA A 273 0.22 20.69 -11.94
N GLU A 274 1.39 21.07 -12.45
CA GLU A 274 2.66 21.08 -11.73
C GLU A 274 3.28 22.49 -11.78
N LYS A 275 3.65 22.98 -10.60
CA LYS A 275 4.24 24.31 -10.40
C LYS A 275 5.62 24.44 -11.05
N ARG A 276 6.37 23.36 -11.16
CA ARG A 276 7.74 23.35 -11.69
C ARG A 276 7.77 23.11 -13.19
N SER A 277 8.95 23.31 -13.78
CA SER A 277 9.22 23.12 -15.21
C SER A 277 9.23 21.66 -15.64
N ASP A 278 9.19 20.72 -14.70
CA ASP A 278 9.02 19.30 -14.95
C ASP A 278 8.38 18.62 -13.72
N ILE A 279 7.85 17.41 -13.92
CA ILE A 279 7.30 16.58 -12.83
C ILE A 279 8.41 15.88 -12.04
N ALA A 280 8.07 15.44 -10.83
CA ALA A 280 8.95 14.70 -9.94
C ALA A 280 10.29 15.40 -9.68
N LEU A 281 10.29 16.72 -9.45
CA LEU A 281 11.51 17.49 -9.17
C LEU A 281 11.79 17.72 -7.66
N ASN A 282 10.83 17.44 -6.77
CA ASN A 282 11.00 17.54 -5.32
C ASN A 282 11.21 16.15 -4.68
N GLY A 283 10.48 15.77 -3.63
CA GLY A 283 10.68 14.51 -2.88
C GLY A 283 10.50 13.21 -3.68
N SER A 284 9.92 13.27 -4.89
CA SER A 284 9.83 12.13 -5.82
C SER A 284 10.92 12.13 -6.90
N GLY A 285 11.93 13.00 -6.78
CA GLY A 285 12.96 13.21 -7.81
C GLY A 285 14.28 12.49 -7.59
N ASN A 286 14.35 11.53 -6.66
CA ASN A 286 15.55 10.74 -6.46
C ASN A 286 15.88 9.89 -7.68
N HIS A 287 17.18 9.68 -7.94
CA HIS A 287 17.63 8.79 -9.01
C HIS A 287 17.26 7.33 -8.75
N CYS A 288 17.43 6.89 -7.49
CA CYS A 288 17.00 5.59 -6.99
C CYS A 288 16.41 5.73 -5.58
N GLY A 289 15.50 4.83 -5.24
CA GLY A 289 14.92 4.64 -3.91
C GLY A 289 14.54 3.18 -3.68
N ILE A 290 13.97 2.89 -2.51
CA ILE A 290 13.58 1.53 -2.12
C ILE A 290 12.07 1.45 -1.97
N LEU A 291 11.44 0.48 -2.64
CA LEU A 291 10.08 0.06 -2.33
C LEU A 291 10.16 -1.05 -1.27
N MET A 292 9.68 -0.78 -0.05
CA MET A 292 9.54 -1.75 1.02
C MET A 292 8.58 -1.23 2.12
N PRO A 293 7.88 -2.11 2.86
CA PRO A 293 7.01 -1.71 3.96
C PRO A 293 7.83 -1.14 5.13
N LEU A 294 7.20 -0.30 5.96
CA LEU A 294 7.74 0.00 7.29
C LEU A 294 7.33 -1.13 8.23
N ILE A 295 8.31 -1.91 8.68
CA ILE A 295 8.07 -2.98 9.65
C ILE A 295 7.93 -2.37 11.05
N THR A 296 6.70 -2.36 11.55
CA THR A 296 6.38 -2.04 12.95
C THR A 296 5.93 -3.31 13.68
N LYS A 297 5.42 -3.17 14.91
CA LYS A 297 4.73 -4.28 15.58
C LYS A 297 3.58 -4.82 14.71
N PRO A 298 3.29 -6.14 14.68
CA PRO A 298 2.32 -6.72 13.75
C PRO A 298 0.89 -6.16 13.86
N SER A 299 0.42 -5.87 15.07
CA SER A 299 -0.98 -5.51 15.34
C SER A 299 -1.26 -4.00 15.34
N VAL A 300 -0.24 -3.14 15.29
CA VAL A 300 -0.49 -1.69 15.33
C VAL A 300 -0.97 -1.18 13.98
N ASN A 301 -1.93 -0.26 13.99
CA ASN A 301 -2.55 0.30 12.78
C ASN A 301 -1.53 0.85 11.77
N LEU A 302 -0.43 1.44 12.25
CA LEU A 302 0.60 1.99 11.36
C LEU A 302 1.29 0.89 10.54
N GLY A 303 1.59 -0.25 11.16
CA GLY A 303 2.17 -1.42 10.49
C GLY A 303 1.21 -2.07 9.52
N ARG A 304 -0.03 -2.29 9.97
CA ARG A 304 -1.11 -2.82 9.11
C ARG A 304 -1.31 -1.97 7.86
N MET A 305 -1.36 -0.64 8.01
CA MET A 305 -1.46 0.30 6.90
C MET A 305 -0.25 0.21 5.95
N HIS A 306 0.98 0.20 6.49
CA HIS A 306 2.17 0.10 5.66
C HIS A 306 2.30 -1.24 4.92
N MET A 307 1.88 -2.33 5.56
CA MET A 307 1.83 -3.66 4.95
C MET A 307 0.84 -3.69 3.79
N ASN A 308 -0.39 -3.23 4.03
CA ASN A 308 -1.42 -3.10 3.01
C ASN A 308 -0.93 -2.20 1.84
N ALA A 309 -0.39 -1.01 2.16
CA ALA A 309 0.14 -0.08 1.17
C ALA A 309 1.26 -0.69 0.32
N PHE A 310 2.18 -1.43 0.93
CA PHE A 310 3.27 -2.10 0.22
C PHE A 310 2.74 -3.17 -0.74
N LEU A 311 1.84 -4.04 -0.29
CA LEU A 311 1.28 -5.10 -1.12
C LEU A 311 0.48 -4.53 -2.31
N GLN A 312 -0.29 -3.45 -2.08
CA GLN A 312 -0.96 -2.74 -3.18
C GLN A 312 0.04 -2.10 -4.14
N ALA A 313 1.08 -1.46 -3.62
CA ALA A 313 2.09 -0.78 -4.44
C ALA A 313 2.92 -1.77 -5.27
N ALA A 314 3.35 -2.89 -4.70
CA ALA A 314 4.09 -3.93 -5.42
C ALA A 314 3.28 -4.43 -6.62
N ARG A 315 2.03 -4.87 -6.40
CA ARG A 315 1.13 -5.31 -7.49
C ARG A 315 0.88 -4.21 -8.52
N PHE A 316 0.68 -2.97 -8.08
CA PHE A 316 0.45 -1.85 -8.98
C PHE A 316 1.65 -1.60 -9.89
N TYR A 317 2.85 -1.51 -9.32
CA TYR A 317 4.04 -1.19 -10.10
C TYR A 317 4.47 -2.36 -10.98
N GLU A 318 4.44 -3.59 -10.47
CA GLU A 318 4.76 -4.80 -11.24
C GLU A 318 3.88 -4.95 -12.48
N ARG A 319 2.57 -4.65 -12.36
CA ARG A 319 1.64 -4.76 -13.49
C ARG A 319 1.76 -3.64 -14.51
N ASN A 320 2.18 -2.44 -14.10
CA ASN A 320 2.01 -1.23 -14.92
C ASN A 320 3.32 -0.55 -15.34
N LEU A 321 4.46 -0.91 -14.74
CA LEU A 321 5.76 -0.30 -15.03
C LEU A 321 6.77 -1.36 -15.49
N GLY A 322 7.81 -0.94 -16.21
CA GLY A 322 8.88 -1.81 -16.66
C GLY A 322 10.07 -1.83 -15.68
N ALA A 323 11.01 -2.75 -15.94
CA ALA A 323 12.24 -2.91 -15.16
C ALA A 323 13.13 -1.65 -15.16
N GLU A 324 12.99 -0.78 -16.18
CA GLU A 324 13.70 0.50 -16.22
C GLU A 324 13.19 1.52 -15.20
N GLU A 325 11.92 1.41 -14.79
CA GLU A 325 11.31 2.26 -13.77
C GLU A 325 11.43 1.65 -12.37
N ILE A 326 11.28 0.33 -12.27
CA ILE A 326 11.28 -0.39 -11.00
C ILE A 326 11.68 -1.86 -11.19
N GLU A 327 12.64 -2.30 -10.40
CA GLU A 327 13.20 -3.65 -10.47
C GLU A 327 12.93 -4.40 -9.15
N PHE A 328 12.07 -5.42 -9.20
CA PHE A 328 11.70 -6.27 -8.07
C PHE A 328 12.79 -7.31 -7.79
N CYS A 329 13.92 -6.85 -7.25
CA CYS A 329 15.08 -7.66 -6.88
C CYS A 329 15.09 -8.07 -5.39
N GLY A 330 13.99 -7.87 -4.67
CA GLY A 330 13.97 -7.91 -3.21
C GLY A 330 14.53 -6.64 -2.58
N ALA A 331 14.43 -6.53 -1.26
CA ALA A 331 15.08 -5.49 -0.46
C ALA A 331 15.36 -6.00 0.94
N THR A 332 16.42 -5.51 1.58
CA THR A 332 16.78 -5.92 2.95
C THR A 332 16.62 -4.75 3.93
N ASP A 333 15.90 -4.95 5.03
CA ASP A 333 15.85 -4.00 6.16
C ASP A 333 16.63 -4.60 7.33
N TYR A 334 17.76 -4.00 7.69
CA TYR A 334 18.63 -4.44 8.77
C TYR A 334 18.22 -3.82 10.09
N ALA A 335 18.23 -4.63 11.14
CA ALA A 335 17.94 -4.22 12.50
C ALA A 335 19.14 -3.49 13.17
N TYR A 336 19.54 -2.36 12.59
CA TYR A 336 20.60 -1.51 13.15
C TYR A 336 20.23 -0.96 14.54
N GLU A 337 18.97 -0.58 14.74
CA GLU A 337 18.46 -0.15 16.04
C GLU A 337 17.85 -1.32 16.81
N GLN A 338 18.08 -1.36 18.13
CA GLN A 338 17.49 -2.35 19.05
C GLN A 338 15.96 -2.48 18.90
N LYS A 339 15.26 -1.37 18.67
CA LYS A 339 13.80 -1.36 18.49
C LYS A 339 13.35 -2.06 17.20
N THR A 340 14.19 -2.09 16.18
CA THR A 340 13.90 -2.82 14.94
C THR A 340 14.07 -4.32 15.19
N LEU A 341 15.13 -4.72 15.91
CA LEU A 341 15.35 -6.10 16.32
C LEU A 341 14.19 -6.66 17.14
N GLU A 342 13.72 -5.89 18.14
CA GLU A 342 12.53 -6.25 18.95
C GLU A 342 11.29 -6.50 18.08
N ARG A 343 11.07 -5.67 17.05
CA ARG A 343 9.93 -5.85 16.12
C ARG A 343 10.10 -7.10 15.26
N PHE A 344 11.31 -7.46 14.87
CA PHE A 344 11.56 -8.68 14.11
C PHE A 344 11.23 -9.92 14.95
N TYR A 345 11.66 -9.96 16.22
CA TYR A 345 11.24 -11.04 17.13
C TYR A 345 9.71 -11.09 17.32
N GLU A 346 9.04 -9.94 17.51
CA GLU A 346 7.57 -9.89 17.61
C GLU A 346 6.89 -10.44 16.35
N TRP A 347 7.43 -10.18 15.16
CA TRP A 347 6.92 -10.75 13.91
C TRP A 347 7.19 -12.24 13.80
N HIS A 348 8.36 -12.71 14.21
CA HIS A 348 8.69 -14.13 14.20
C HIS A 348 7.72 -14.94 15.07
N GLU A 349 7.37 -14.43 16.25
CA GLU A 349 6.37 -15.04 17.13
C GLU A 349 4.94 -14.95 16.57
N PHE A 350 4.62 -13.84 15.89
CA PHE A 350 3.27 -13.59 15.38
C PHE A 350 2.95 -14.38 14.11
N ASP A 351 3.82 -14.31 13.09
CA ASP A 351 3.63 -14.91 11.77
C ASP A 351 4.97 -14.95 11.00
N ALA A 352 5.84 -15.92 11.35
CA ALA A 352 7.15 -16.08 10.71
C ALA A 352 7.05 -16.31 9.19
N ASP A 353 6.02 -17.05 8.74
CA ASP A 353 5.79 -17.41 7.33
C ASP A 353 4.71 -16.52 6.68
N ASN A 354 4.73 -15.22 6.96
CA ASN A 354 3.72 -14.27 6.47
C ASN A 354 3.71 -14.10 4.93
N GLY A 355 4.71 -14.63 4.23
CA GLY A 355 4.81 -14.59 2.77
C GLY A 355 5.18 -13.23 2.17
N VAL A 356 5.55 -12.24 3.00
CA VAL A 356 5.95 -10.90 2.57
C VAL A 356 7.45 -10.68 2.77
N PHE A 357 7.99 -11.16 3.88
CA PHE A 357 9.42 -11.08 4.18
C PHE A 357 9.89 -12.28 5.00
N GLU A 358 11.16 -12.62 4.84
CA GLU A 358 11.89 -13.61 5.62
C GLU A 358 12.74 -12.91 6.69
N LEU A 359 12.69 -13.40 7.93
CA LEU A 359 13.50 -12.88 9.03
C LEU A 359 14.72 -13.76 9.26
N LYS A 360 15.90 -13.15 9.35
CA LYS A 360 17.17 -13.81 9.62
C LYS A 360 17.83 -13.18 10.84
N PHE A 361 18.16 -13.99 11.84
CA PHE A 361 18.74 -13.50 13.10
C PHE A 361 20.24 -13.77 13.22
N ASP A 362 20.76 -14.73 12.44
CA ASP A 362 22.16 -15.15 12.47
C ASP A 362 23.02 -14.49 11.36
N ASP A 363 22.47 -13.50 10.65
CA ASP A 363 23.20 -12.77 9.59
C ASP A 363 24.17 -11.74 10.20
N GLU A 364 25.43 -11.75 9.78
CA GLU A 364 26.39 -10.68 10.09
C GLU A 364 26.25 -9.52 9.09
N PRO A 365 26.27 -8.23 9.52
CA PRO A 365 26.53 -7.74 10.87
C PRO A 365 25.28 -7.54 11.75
N TYR A 366 24.07 -7.65 11.21
CA TYR A 366 22.81 -7.48 11.96
C TYR A 366 21.73 -8.44 11.45
N ALA A 367 20.81 -8.81 12.35
CA ALA A 367 19.55 -9.45 11.97
C ALA A 367 18.83 -8.63 10.90
N SER A 368 18.17 -9.31 9.97
CA SER A 368 17.64 -8.72 8.75
C SER A 368 16.23 -9.21 8.45
N ALA A 369 15.47 -8.38 7.74
CA ALA A 369 14.25 -8.79 7.05
C ALA A 369 14.48 -8.68 5.55
N PHE A 370 14.45 -9.80 4.83
CA PHE A 370 14.47 -9.81 3.37
C PHE A 370 13.04 -9.77 2.83
N ILE A 371 12.67 -8.66 2.20
CA ILE A 371 11.35 -8.42 1.62
C ILE A 371 11.33 -8.93 0.19
N PHE A 372 10.56 -10.00 -0.08
CA PHE A 372 10.58 -10.72 -1.36
C PHE A 372 10.24 -9.82 -2.57
N ASN A 373 9.14 -9.04 -2.46
CA ASN A 373 8.72 -8.09 -3.49
C ASN A 373 9.25 -6.67 -3.21
N GLY A 374 10.33 -6.57 -2.45
CA GLY A 374 11.10 -5.34 -2.35
C GLY A 374 11.69 -4.97 -3.71
N ALA A 375 11.92 -3.68 -3.94
CA ALA A 375 12.40 -3.24 -5.25
C ALA A 375 13.35 -2.05 -5.17
N LYS A 376 14.30 -2.02 -6.12
CA LYS A 376 15.00 -0.81 -6.51
C LYS A 376 14.07 0.00 -7.41
N ALA A 377 13.65 1.15 -6.91
CA ALA A 377 12.75 2.06 -7.61
C ALA A 377 13.52 3.22 -8.22
N ARG A 378 13.05 3.74 -9.37
CA ARG A 378 13.54 4.98 -9.99
C ARG A 378 12.40 6.01 -10.02
N PRO A 379 12.13 6.71 -8.90
CA PRO A 379 10.89 7.46 -8.69
C PRO A 379 10.55 8.46 -9.80
N ARG A 380 11.54 9.18 -10.35
CA ARG A 380 11.31 10.13 -11.44
C ARG A 380 10.84 9.42 -12.72
N LYS A 381 11.48 8.31 -13.10
CA LYS A 381 11.05 7.49 -14.25
C LYS A 381 9.67 6.88 -14.02
N MET A 382 9.41 6.37 -12.82
CA MET A 382 8.09 5.83 -12.44
C MET A 382 6.98 6.88 -12.59
N CYS A 383 7.20 8.12 -12.12
CA CYS A 383 6.22 9.19 -12.25
C CYS A 383 5.92 9.49 -13.73
N LYS A 384 6.96 9.55 -14.56
CA LYS A 384 6.85 9.78 -16.01
C LYS A 384 6.06 8.68 -16.72
N ALA A 385 6.34 7.42 -16.40
CA ALA A 385 5.63 6.28 -16.95
C ALA A 385 4.16 6.25 -16.50
N ALA A 386 3.90 6.47 -15.20
CA ALA A 386 2.54 6.50 -14.66
C ALA A 386 1.70 7.67 -15.22
N SER A 387 2.32 8.81 -15.55
CA SER A 387 1.61 9.95 -16.15
C SER A 387 1.58 9.90 -17.69
N MET A 388 2.04 8.83 -18.32
CA MET A 388 2.15 8.77 -19.78
C MET A 388 0.77 8.86 -20.45
N GLY A 389 0.62 9.81 -21.38
CA GLY A 389 -0.65 10.10 -22.05
C GLY A 389 -1.69 10.81 -21.18
N ILE A 390 -1.31 11.35 -20.02
CA ILE A 390 -2.14 12.25 -19.21
C ILE A 390 -1.72 13.69 -19.49
N LYS A 391 -2.70 14.58 -19.71
CA LYS A 391 -2.44 15.99 -19.95
C LYS A 391 -1.73 16.58 -18.73
N THR A 392 -0.55 17.15 -18.94
CA THR A 392 0.26 17.72 -17.86
C THR A 392 0.59 19.18 -18.16
N LEU A 393 0.15 20.08 -17.29
CA LEU A 393 0.43 21.51 -17.33
C LEU A 393 1.61 21.80 -16.41
N LEU A 394 2.70 22.31 -16.97
CA LEU A 394 3.93 22.64 -16.25
C LEU A 394 4.02 24.15 -16.02
N ASN A 395 4.82 24.57 -15.04
CA ASN A 395 4.93 25.96 -14.59
C ASN A 395 3.59 26.56 -14.14
N CYS A 396 2.69 25.71 -13.64
CA CYS A 396 1.32 26.04 -13.28
C CYS A 396 1.20 26.04 -11.74
N GLU A 397 1.46 27.19 -11.13
CA GLU A 397 1.45 27.35 -9.66
C GLU A 397 0.02 27.54 -9.14
N PHE A 398 -0.52 26.52 -8.49
CA PHE A 398 -1.85 26.54 -7.86
C PHE A 398 -1.88 27.51 -6.67
N THR A 399 -2.91 28.35 -6.58
CA THR A 399 -3.07 29.36 -5.52
C THR A 399 -4.32 29.17 -4.68
N GLY A 400 -5.32 28.42 -5.16
CA GLY A 400 -6.56 28.20 -4.44
C GLY A 400 -7.66 27.62 -5.32
N PHE A 401 -8.82 27.38 -4.72
CA PHE A 401 -10.00 26.88 -5.43
C PHE A 401 -11.27 27.45 -4.84
N GLU A 402 -12.35 27.41 -5.60
CA GLU A 402 -13.72 27.65 -5.14
C GLU A 402 -14.66 26.53 -5.61
N THR A 403 -15.69 26.22 -4.82
CA THR A 403 -16.73 25.27 -5.19
C THR A 403 -17.82 25.97 -5.98
N LEU A 404 -18.16 25.45 -7.15
CA LEU A 404 -19.20 25.95 -8.02
C LEU A 404 -20.57 25.34 -7.69
N GLU A 405 -21.62 25.94 -8.22
CA GLU A 405 -22.97 25.38 -8.17
C GLU A 405 -22.99 23.99 -8.85
N GLY A 406 -23.62 23.00 -8.22
CA GLY A 406 -23.62 21.61 -8.71
C GLY A 406 -22.41 20.77 -8.29
N GLY A 407 -21.46 21.34 -7.54
CA GLY A 407 -20.35 20.60 -6.90
C GLY A 407 -19.06 20.51 -7.71
N ALA A 408 -19.01 21.05 -8.93
CA ALA A 408 -17.76 21.21 -9.65
C ALA A 408 -16.80 22.16 -8.90
N VAL A 409 -15.51 22.05 -9.17
CA VAL A 409 -14.46 22.82 -8.50
C VAL A 409 -13.71 23.65 -9.51
N ARG A 410 -13.53 24.94 -9.21
CA ARG A 410 -12.70 25.87 -9.97
C ARG A 410 -11.37 26.07 -9.29
N ALA A 411 -10.28 25.72 -9.96
CA ALA A 411 -8.92 25.97 -9.50
C ALA A 411 -8.35 27.27 -10.09
N HIS A 412 -7.62 28.01 -9.26
CA HIS A 412 -6.93 29.25 -9.62
C HIS A 412 -5.43 29.07 -9.59
N PHE A 413 -4.75 29.71 -10.53
CA PHE A 413 -3.31 29.67 -10.68
C PHE A 413 -2.70 31.08 -10.70
N LYS A 414 -1.42 31.17 -10.33
CA LYS A 414 -0.69 32.43 -10.14
C LYS A 414 -0.56 33.28 -11.40
N ASP A 415 -0.55 32.65 -12.57
CA ASP A 415 -0.53 33.31 -13.87
C ASP A 415 -1.90 33.84 -14.33
N GLY A 416 -2.95 33.64 -13.50
CA GLY A 416 -4.32 34.01 -13.79
C GLY A 416 -5.11 32.94 -14.55
N GLN A 417 -4.50 31.78 -14.86
CA GLN A 417 -5.23 30.65 -15.42
C GLN A 417 -6.29 30.15 -14.44
N ILE A 418 -7.40 29.66 -14.99
CA ILE A 418 -8.51 29.06 -14.27
C ILE A 418 -8.85 27.73 -14.94
N ILE A 419 -9.06 26.68 -14.14
CA ILE A 419 -9.44 25.35 -14.63
C ILE A 419 -10.58 24.83 -13.79
N ASP A 420 -11.69 24.48 -14.45
CA ASP A 420 -12.84 23.83 -13.83
C ASP A 420 -12.73 22.31 -14.01
N ALA A 421 -13.08 21.55 -12.97
CA ALA A 421 -13.13 20.09 -13.00
C ALA A 421 -14.20 19.56 -12.05
N ASP A 422 -14.71 18.35 -12.31
CA ASP A 422 -15.66 17.69 -11.41
C ASP A 422 -14.98 17.26 -10.11
N VAL A 423 -13.72 16.81 -10.19
CA VAL A 423 -12.91 16.35 -9.05
C VAL A 423 -11.60 17.13 -8.98
N LEU A 424 -11.27 17.63 -7.78
CA LEU A 424 -9.96 18.22 -7.49
C LEU A 424 -9.19 17.34 -6.50
N VAL A 425 -7.97 16.95 -6.85
CA VAL A 425 -7.05 16.22 -5.95
C VAL A 425 -5.84 17.09 -5.63
N LEU A 426 -5.61 17.34 -4.34
CA LEU A 426 -4.47 18.09 -3.82
C LEU A 426 -3.36 17.12 -3.38
N ALA A 427 -2.34 16.97 -4.21
CA ALA A 427 -1.18 16.10 -4.01
C ALA A 427 0.15 16.89 -3.95
N ILE A 428 0.14 18.05 -3.27
CA ILE A 428 1.19 19.08 -3.30
C ILE A 428 2.38 18.85 -2.35
N GLY A 429 2.50 17.66 -1.75
CA GLY A 429 3.68 17.27 -0.97
C GLY A 429 3.97 18.19 0.24
N SER A 430 5.19 18.72 0.32
CA SER A 430 5.63 19.56 1.46
C SER A 430 4.94 20.93 1.52
N GLU A 431 4.45 21.44 0.39
CA GLU A 431 3.71 22.72 0.32
C GLU A 431 2.30 22.61 0.92
N SER A 432 1.84 21.41 1.27
CA SER A 432 0.59 21.20 2.02
C SER A 432 0.57 21.94 3.36
N MET A 433 1.72 22.22 3.97
CA MET A 433 1.77 22.99 5.23
C MET A 433 1.18 24.40 5.08
N GLU A 434 1.42 25.04 3.95
CA GLU A 434 0.95 26.41 3.69
C GLU A 434 -0.55 26.39 3.36
N LEU A 435 -0.98 25.47 2.49
CA LEU A 435 -2.39 25.35 2.10
C LEU A 435 -3.32 25.02 3.27
N PHE A 436 -2.85 24.23 4.24
CA PHE A 436 -3.64 23.78 5.39
C PHE A 436 -3.27 24.50 6.69
N ALA A 437 -2.64 25.68 6.63
CA ALA A 437 -2.19 26.42 7.82
C ALA A 437 -3.34 26.79 8.78
N ASP A 438 -4.55 27.02 8.26
CA ASP A 438 -5.74 27.34 9.06
C ASP A 438 -6.53 26.10 9.54
N TYR A 439 -6.11 24.91 9.10
CA TYR A 439 -6.70 23.66 9.54
C TYR A 439 -5.96 23.11 10.75
N ASP A 440 -6.66 22.37 11.62
CA ASP A 440 -6.01 21.62 12.70
C ASP A 440 -5.37 20.32 12.19
N ILE A 441 -4.47 20.46 11.22
CA ILE A 441 -3.72 19.37 10.60
C ILE A 441 -2.24 19.53 11.00
N ARG A 442 -1.68 18.52 11.67
CA ARG A 442 -0.30 18.56 12.18
C ARG A 442 0.72 18.16 11.12
N LEU A 443 0.97 19.04 10.15
CA LEU A 443 1.96 18.83 9.10
C LEU A 443 3.36 19.33 9.48
N SER A 444 4.38 18.72 8.89
CA SER A 444 5.77 19.17 8.95
C SER A 444 6.49 18.84 7.65
N SER A 445 7.42 19.71 7.25
CA SER A 445 8.32 19.51 6.12
C SER A 445 9.69 19.10 6.66
N VAL A 446 10.27 18.07 6.06
CA VAL A 446 11.56 17.52 6.45
C VAL A 446 12.44 17.46 5.22
N ARG A 447 13.52 18.25 5.23
CA ARG A 447 14.55 18.20 4.20
C ARG A 447 15.34 16.92 4.33
N GLY A 448 15.69 16.32 3.20
CA GLY A 448 16.65 15.23 3.14
C GLY A 448 17.48 15.29 1.87
N GLN A 449 18.75 14.92 2.00
CA GLN A 449 19.70 14.81 0.91
C GLN A 449 20.11 13.36 0.72
N VAL A 450 20.11 12.91 -0.54
CA VAL A 450 20.77 11.67 -0.97
C VAL A 450 22.05 12.04 -1.72
N THR A 451 23.06 11.20 -1.59
CA THR A 451 24.36 11.37 -2.23
C THR A 451 24.45 10.40 -3.40
N HIS A 452 24.89 10.91 -4.55
CA HIS A 452 25.16 10.15 -5.74
C HIS A 452 26.67 9.90 -5.81
N ILE A 453 27.04 8.62 -5.83
CA ILE A 453 28.43 8.18 -5.92
C ILE A 453 28.63 7.37 -7.20
N GLU A 454 29.88 7.29 -7.67
CA GLU A 454 30.27 6.24 -8.60
C GLU A 454 30.02 4.87 -7.94
N PRO A 455 29.64 3.83 -8.71
CA PRO A 455 29.35 2.51 -8.16
C PRO A 455 30.53 1.99 -7.35
N ALA A 456 30.31 1.78 -6.06
CA ALA A 456 31.37 1.43 -5.11
C ALA A 456 30.92 0.31 -4.17
N VAL A 457 29.68 0.35 -3.69
CA VAL A 457 29.10 -0.67 -2.80
C VAL A 457 28.44 -1.77 -3.62
N TRP A 458 28.97 -2.98 -3.53
CA TRP A 458 28.44 -4.14 -4.26
C TRP A 458 27.32 -4.80 -3.47
N ALA A 459 26.09 -4.68 -3.98
CA ALA A 459 24.91 -5.36 -3.47
C ALA A 459 23.95 -5.70 -4.63
N SER A 460 23.40 -6.91 -4.62
CA SER A 460 22.45 -7.41 -5.61
C SER A 460 21.05 -6.80 -5.45
N ALA A 461 20.70 -6.38 -4.23
CA ALA A 461 19.43 -5.76 -3.87
C ALA A 461 19.64 -4.48 -3.04
N PRO A 462 18.68 -3.53 -3.04
CA PRO A 462 18.73 -2.37 -2.15
C PRO A 462 18.54 -2.77 -0.69
N PHE A 463 19.19 -2.04 0.21
CA PHE A 463 19.05 -2.28 1.64
C PHE A 463 18.95 -1.00 2.45
N SER A 464 18.36 -1.13 3.64
CA SER A 464 18.13 -0.10 4.65
C SER A 464 18.70 -0.54 5.98
N ALA A 465 19.30 0.39 6.71
CA ALA A 465 19.88 0.25 8.04
C ALA A 465 19.81 1.63 8.74
N LYS A 466 20.95 2.21 9.12
CA LYS A 466 21.05 3.62 9.57
C LYS A 466 20.77 4.62 8.44
N GLY A 467 21.20 4.25 7.23
CA GLY A 467 20.84 4.87 5.95
C GLY A 467 20.30 3.82 5.00
N TYR A 468 20.35 4.07 3.71
CA TYR A 468 19.95 3.15 2.66
C TYR A 468 20.93 3.24 1.50
N VAL A 469 21.09 2.11 0.81
CA VAL A 469 21.93 1.98 -0.38
C VAL A 469 21.11 1.29 -1.46
N CYS A 470 21.14 1.85 -2.68
CA CYS A 470 20.57 1.20 -3.86
C CYS A 470 21.69 0.60 -4.72
N PRO A 471 21.45 -0.53 -5.40
CA PRO A 471 22.30 -0.97 -6.50
C PRO A 471 22.40 0.13 -7.57
N PRO A 472 23.52 0.21 -8.30
CA PRO A 472 23.71 1.26 -9.30
C PRO A 472 22.69 1.19 -10.42
N ALA A 473 22.36 2.35 -10.98
CA ALA A 473 21.56 2.48 -12.19
C ALA A 473 22.16 3.59 -13.07
N GLU A 474 22.39 3.30 -14.34
CA GLU A 474 22.99 4.25 -15.31
C GLU A 474 24.30 4.88 -14.79
N GLY A 475 25.17 4.05 -14.17
CA GLY A 475 26.46 4.50 -13.66
C GLY A 475 26.41 5.34 -12.37
N VAL A 476 25.23 5.47 -11.74
CA VAL A 476 25.05 6.20 -10.48
C VAL A 476 24.56 5.27 -9.39
N GLN A 477 25.22 5.25 -8.25
CA GLN A 477 24.75 4.60 -7.03
C GLN A 477 24.25 5.65 -6.04
N VAL A 478 23.11 5.37 -5.41
CA VAL A 478 22.47 6.28 -4.45
C VAL A 478 22.65 5.75 -3.04
N ILE A 479 23.13 6.62 -2.16
CA ILE A 479 23.16 6.40 -0.72
C ILE A 479 22.43 7.52 0.02
N GLY A 480 21.88 7.25 1.19
CA GLY A 480 21.27 8.30 1.99
C GLY A 480 20.40 7.83 3.14
N ALA A 481 19.58 8.68 3.74
CA ALA A 481 19.51 10.09 3.48
C ALA A 481 19.53 10.86 4.79
N THR A 482 20.00 12.10 4.73
CA THR A 482 19.85 13.02 5.86
C THR A 482 18.38 13.29 6.19
N TYR A 483 18.15 13.78 7.41
CA TYR A 483 16.82 14.02 7.97
C TYR A 483 16.86 15.29 8.80
N ASP A 484 16.54 16.43 8.19
CA ASP A 484 16.59 17.74 8.84
C ASP A 484 15.20 18.34 8.98
N ARG A 485 14.74 18.47 10.22
CA ARG A 485 13.49 19.20 10.52
C ARG A 485 13.79 20.70 10.55
N ASN A 486 12.85 21.50 10.03
CA ASN A 486 12.91 22.98 10.07
C ASN A 486 14.08 23.60 9.29
N LEU A 487 14.73 22.84 8.40
CA LEU A 487 15.74 23.37 7.49
C LEU A 487 15.12 23.52 6.09
N PHE A 488 15.03 24.76 5.61
CA PHE A 488 14.51 25.11 4.28
C PHE A 488 15.67 25.62 3.41
N LEU A 489 16.38 24.68 2.79
CA LEU A 489 17.50 24.93 1.89
C LEU A 489 17.43 23.94 0.72
N ASP A 490 17.18 24.43 -0.49
CA ASP A 490 17.02 23.59 -1.68
C ASP A 490 18.36 23.10 -2.25
N GLU A 491 19.46 23.69 -1.80
CA GLU A 491 20.81 23.38 -2.25
C GLU A 491 21.42 22.19 -1.48
N PRO A 492 22.20 21.33 -2.16
CA PRO A 492 23.01 20.32 -1.49
C PRO A 492 24.07 20.92 -0.57
N ARG A 493 24.43 20.20 0.49
CA ARG A 493 25.56 20.54 1.37
C ARG A 493 26.57 19.41 1.36
N SER A 494 27.86 19.74 1.29
CA SER A 494 28.93 18.76 1.44
C SER A 494 28.80 18.01 2.78
N SER A 495 28.52 18.71 3.88
CA SER A 495 28.33 18.10 5.20
C SER A 495 27.23 17.02 5.25
N ASP A 496 26.23 17.10 4.37
CA ASP A 496 25.18 16.08 4.26
C ASP A 496 25.68 14.85 3.49
N ASP A 497 26.54 15.05 2.48
CA ASP A 497 27.19 13.95 1.76
C ASP A 497 28.16 13.20 2.67
N GLU A 498 28.98 13.95 3.41
CA GLU A 498 29.89 13.43 4.43
C GLU A 498 29.13 12.60 5.48
N LYS A 499 27.96 13.08 5.92
CA LYS A 499 27.10 12.35 6.85
C LYS A 499 26.53 11.06 6.23
N ASN A 500 26.02 11.12 5.00
CA ASN A 500 25.49 9.93 4.33
C ASN A 500 26.56 8.85 4.13
N LEU A 501 27.77 9.26 3.74
CA LEU A 501 28.93 8.36 3.62
C LEU A 501 29.29 7.74 4.97
N ALA A 502 29.37 8.54 6.03
CA ALA A 502 29.66 8.06 7.38
C ALA A 502 28.60 7.07 7.89
N ASP A 503 27.31 7.34 7.64
CA ASP A 503 26.21 6.46 8.05
C ASP A 503 26.25 5.09 7.34
N VAL A 504 26.65 5.05 6.06
CA VAL A 504 26.85 3.79 5.31
C VAL A 504 28.14 3.07 5.73
N ALA A 505 29.23 3.82 5.90
CA ALA A 505 30.53 3.32 6.32
C ALA A 505 30.49 2.58 7.67
N GLU A 506 29.79 3.16 8.65
CA GLU A 506 29.61 2.58 9.98
C GLU A 506 28.90 1.22 9.91
N PHE A 507 27.91 1.09 9.04
CA PHE A 507 27.18 -0.15 8.84
C PHE A 507 28.03 -1.25 8.18
N LEU A 508 28.94 -0.89 7.28
CA LEU A 508 29.78 -1.84 6.52
C LEU A 508 31.06 -2.31 7.24
N GLY A 509 31.20 -2.07 8.55
CA GLY A 509 32.30 -2.63 9.34
C GLY A 509 33.59 -1.79 9.40
N GLY A 510 33.54 -0.50 9.04
CA GLY A 510 34.42 0.50 9.66
C GLY A 510 35.89 0.61 9.22
N GLU A 511 36.25 0.39 7.96
CA GLU A 511 37.52 0.93 7.40
C GLU A 511 37.27 2.17 6.52
N PHE A 512 36.75 3.25 7.11
CA PHE A 512 36.78 4.57 6.47
C PHE A 512 37.63 5.50 7.32
N THR A 513 38.90 5.64 6.95
CA THR A 513 39.75 6.69 7.53
C THR A 513 39.38 8.03 6.89
N LYS A 514 39.24 9.08 7.71
CA LYS A 514 38.89 10.46 7.32
C LYS A 514 39.81 11.11 6.25
N SER A 515 40.86 10.42 5.83
CA SER A 515 41.93 10.93 4.96
C SER A 515 41.70 10.78 3.45
N GLU A 516 40.63 10.12 3.00
CA GLU A 516 40.44 9.77 1.57
C GLU A 516 39.22 10.45 0.92
N TRP A 517 38.88 11.68 1.35
CA TRP A 517 37.78 12.45 0.75
C TRP A 517 38.32 13.48 -0.24
N LEU A 518 38.30 13.16 -1.54
CA LEU A 518 38.60 14.12 -2.60
C LEU A 518 37.34 14.96 -2.91
N ASN A 519 37.20 16.09 -2.22
CA ASN A 519 36.26 17.15 -2.59
C ASN A 519 36.82 17.97 -3.76
N LEU A 520 36.13 18.00 -4.91
CA LEU A 520 36.35 19.02 -5.94
C LEU A 520 35.27 20.10 -5.84
N SER A 521 35.34 20.89 -4.77
CA SER A 521 34.66 22.19 -4.67
C SER A 521 35.72 23.26 -4.45
N GLY A 522 36.48 23.59 -5.49
CA GLY A 522 37.56 24.58 -5.40
C GLY A 522 38.50 24.64 -6.60
N MET A 523 37.97 24.72 -7.82
CA MET A 523 38.74 25.17 -8.99
C MET A 523 37.93 26.18 -9.82
N HIS A 524 37.51 27.24 -9.15
CA HIS A 524 37.42 28.55 -9.78
C HIS A 524 38.20 29.51 -8.87
N ASP A 525 38.92 30.43 -9.50
CA ASP A 525 39.91 31.34 -8.92
C ASP A 525 41.27 30.73 -8.56
N LEU A 526 42.18 30.71 -9.54
CA LEU A 526 43.46 31.40 -9.37
C LEU A 526 44.04 31.78 -10.73
N ASN A 527 44.15 33.11 -10.90
CA ASN A 527 44.73 33.79 -12.04
C ASN A 527 46.19 33.41 -12.26
N PHE A 528 46.55 33.32 -13.54
CA PHE A 528 47.91 33.43 -14.05
C PHE A 528 48.65 34.62 -13.43
N VAL A 529 49.76 34.36 -12.73
CA VAL A 529 50.88 35.30 -12.61
C VAL A 529 52.20 34.53 -12.74
N ILE A 530 53.04 35.02 -13.64
CA ILE A 530 54.38 34.52 -13.99
C ILE A 530 55.43 35.30 -13.18
N SER A 531 56.34 34.61 -12.47
CA SER A 531 57.79 34.93 -12.26
C SER A 531 58.38 33.95 -11.22
N ARG A 532 59.32 33.06 -11.57
CA ARG A 532 60.81 33.17 -11.60
C ARG A 532 61.54 33.20 -10.24
N ASP A 533 62.51 32.26 -10.15
CA ASP A 533 63.72 32.15 -9.31
C ASP A 533 63.51 31.97 -7.78
N GLY A 534 64.24 31.16 -7.01
CA GLY A 534 65.41 30.28 -7.18
C GLY A 534 65.84 29.74 -5.78
N ASP A 535 66.65 28.66 -5.78
CA ASP A 535 67.53 28.16 -4.70
C ASP A 535 66.93 27.72 -3.34
N ALA A 536 67.54 26.89 -2.49
CA ALA A 536 68.42 25.73 -2.52
C ALA A 536 68.60 25.31 -1.04
N GLU A 537 69.01 24.06 -0.82
CA GLU A 537 69.78 23.53 0.34
C GLU A 537 69.13 23.00 1.64
N ASN A 538 69.53 21.74 1.90
CA ASN A 538 70.02 21.13 3.16
C ASN A 538 69.05 20.90 4.32
N ALA A 539 69.23 19.90 5.20
CA ALA A 539 69.96 18.63 5.32
C ALA A 539 69.64 18.09 6.73
N ASP A 540 70.13 16.88 7.04
CA ASP A 540 70.20 16.20 8.35
C ASP A 540 68.95 15.44 8.81
N ARG A 541 68.99 14.09 8.86
CA ARG A 541 69.66 13.19 9.84
C ARG A 541 69.11 13.36 11.26
N LEU A 542 68.98 12.37 12.14
CA LEU A 542 68.95 10.89 12.17
C LEU A 542 68.92 10.60 13.69
N GLU A 543 67.97 9.82 14.24
CA GLU A 543 68.11 9.09 15.53
C GLU A 543 66.95 8.08 15.61
N ALA A 544 67.16 6.75 15.50
CA ALA A 544 67.65 5.81 16.53
C ALA A 544 66.59 5.66 17.67
N ILE A 545 66.10 4.52 18.16
CA ILE A 545 66.48 3.09 18.26
C ILE A 545 65.18 2.38 18.73
N ASN A 546 64.69 1.34 18.03
CA ASN A 546 64.84 -0.09 18.32
C ASN A 546 64.23 -0.60 19.66
N LEU A 547 63.27 -1.54 19.57
CA LEU A 547 63.24 -2.74 20.43
C LEU A 547 62.26 -3.81 19.87
N ASN A 548 62.89 -4.90 19.42
CA ASN A 548 62.34 -6.19 19.02
C ASN A 548 61.70 -6.98 20.18
N LYS A 549 60.74 -7.85 19.82
CA LYS A 549 60.62 -9.32 20.13
C LYS A 549 59.13 -9.69 20.22
N SER A 550 58.61 -10.82 19.74
CA SER A 550 59.20 -12.05 19.18
C SER A 550 58.05 -13.03 18.79
N MET A 551 58.28 -13.83 17.73
CA MET A 551 58.07 -15.31 17.61
C MET A 551 56.69 -15.93 17.94
N ASP A 552 56.11 -16.93 17.27
CA ASP A 552 56.45 -17.98 16.27
C ASP A 552 55.09 -18.38 15.59
N LEU A 553 54.89 -18.74 14.32
CA LEU A 553 55.41 -19.79 13.41
C LEU A 553 55.04 -21.27 13.71
N ARG A 554 54.28 -21.86 12.75
CA ARG A 554 54.28 -23.25 12.16
C ARG A 554 52.86 -23.84 12.07
N ALA A 555 52.28 -24.25 10.93
CA ALA A 555 52.69 -24.97 9.71
C ALA A 555 52.32 -26.47 9.70
N GLU A 556 51.50 -26.82 8.70
CA GLU A 556 51.32 -28.07 7.94
C GLU A 556 51.05 -29.42 8.62
N THR A 557 50.08 -30.16 8.05
CA THR A 557 50.33 -31.51 7.50
C THR A 557 49.22 -31.94 6.53
N THR A 558 49.66 -32.49 5.41
CA THR A 558 48.96 -33.23 4.35
C THR A 558 49.04 -34.74 4.63
N ASP A 559 48.05 -35.55 4.23
CA ASP A 559 48.20 -36.66 3.25
C ASP A 559 46.89 -37.44 3.00
N ASP A 560 46.95 -38.32 2.01
CA ASP A 560 46.01 -38.57 0.91
C ASP A 560 45.38 -40.00 0.87
N SER A 561 44.41 -40.20 -0.05
CA SER A 561 43.89 -41.48 -0.65
C SER A 561 42.91 -42.37 0.19
N ALA A 562 41.90 -43.08 -0.35
CA ALA A 562 41.59 -43.54 -1.71
C ALA A 562 40.08 -43.86 -1.93
N GLN A 563 39.76 -44.14 -3.20
CA GLN A 563 38.49 -44.22 -3.94
C GLN A 563 37.45 -45.31 -3.57
N THR A 564 36.17 -45.06 -3.88
CA THR A 564 35.31 -45.99 -4.63
C THR A 564 34.17 -45.26 -5.35
N GLN A 565 33.96 -45.62 -6.62
CA GLN A 565 32.96 -45.09 -7.55
C GLN A 565 31.59 -45.77 -7.37
N ASP A 566 30.49 -45.04 -7.58
CA ASP A 566 29.40 -45.48 -8.46
C ASP A 566 28.49 -44.31 -8.86
N ALA A 567 27.97 -44.38 -10.08
CA ALA A 567 27.44 -43.28 -10.88
C ALA A 567 25.90 -43.18 -10.86
N SER A 568 25.36 -41.94 -10.93
CA SER A 568 24.41 -41.50 -11.99
C SER A 568 23.77 -40.13 -11.72
N ASN A 569 23.98 -39.19 -12.66
CA ASN A 569 23.10 -38.12 -13.12
C ASN A 569 22.44 -37.15 -12.10
N LEU A 570 23.13 -36.03 -11.83
CA LEU A 570 22.55 -34.74 -11.44
C LEU A 570 23.39 -33.62 -12.08
N THR A 571 22.88 -33.00 -13.14
CA THR A 571 23.49 -31.82 -13.76
C THR A 571 23.03 -30.55 -13.03
N THR A 572 23.99 -29.97 -12.31
CA THR A 572 24.25 -28.53 -12.10
C THR A 572 23.15 -27.68 -11.45
N SER A 573 23.08 -27.72 -10.12
CA SER A 573 22.79 -26.51 -9.32
C SER A 573 24.11 -25.78 -9.06
N GLU A 574 24.32 -24.63 -9.70
CA GLU A 574 25.33 -23.69 -9.24
C GLU A 574 24.83 -23.05 -7.93
N ASN A 575 25.67 -23.14 -6.90
CA ASN A 575 25.42 -22.62 -5.56
C ASN A 575 25.24 -21.09 -5.58
N LEU A 576 24.00 -20.61 -5.37
CA LEU A 576 23.69 -19.23 -5.01
C LEU A 576 23.80 -19.02 -3.49
N SER A 577 25.02 -19.11 -2.94
CA SER A 577 25.25 -18.79 -1.52
C SER A 577 26.65 -18.23 -1.29
N ASN A 578 26.73 -16.88 -1.32
CA ASN A 578 27.50 -16.01 -0.43
C ASN A 578 27.65 -14.61 -1.06
N ASP A 579 26.62 -13.77 -0.92
CA ASP A 579 26.70 -12.32 -1.22
C ASP A 579 27.39 -11.61 -0.05
N THR A 580 28.72 -11.59 -0.03
CA THR A 580 29.48 -10.78 0.93
C THR A 580 29.54 -9.33 0.44
N ILE A 581 28.92 -8.39 1.17
CA ILE A 581 29.05 -6.96 0.90
C ILE A 581 30.53 -6.57 1.01
N LYS A 582 31.13 -6.04 -0.07
CA LYS A 582 32.54 -5.63 -0.10
C LYS A 582 32.68 -4.12 0.07
N THR A 583 33.65 -3.70 0.88
CA THR A 583 33.99 -2.29 1.14
C THR A 583 34.99 -1.76 0.08
N PRO A 584 34.70 -0.63 -0.58
CA PRO A 584 35.63 0.00 -1.52
C PRO A 584 36.50 1.08 -0.84
N GLN A 585 37.82 1.03 -1.06
CA GLN A 585 38.71 2.19 -0.92
C GLN A 585 38.44 3.16 -2.09
N ASP A 586 38.45 4.48 -1.84
CA ASP A 586 38.15 5.59 -2.78
C ASP A 586 36.69 5.73 -3.30
N ILE A 587 35.77 6.27 -2.47
CA ILE A 587 34.41 6.64 -2.93
C ILE A 587 34.38 8.04 -3.53
N ARG A 588 34.01 8.14 -4.81
CA ARG A 588 33.84 9.43 -5.51
C ARG A 588 32.39 9.90 -5.51
N ILE A 589 32.14 11.09 -4.96
CA ILE A 589 30.86 11.80 -5.08
C ILE A 589 30.75 12.41 -6.48
N ILE A 590 29.66 12.13 -7.17
CA ILE A 590 29.35 12.66 -8.51
C ILE A 590 28.13 13.58 -8.53
N GLY A 591 27.43 13.72 -7.40
CA GLY A 591 26.36 14.67 -7.22
C GLY A 591 25.51 14.36 -6.00
N SER A 592 24.43 15.11 -5.83
CA SER A 592 23.49 14.93 -4.71
C SER A 592 22.10 15.40 -5.12
N LYS A 593 21.06 14.90 -4.43
CA LYS A 593 19.68 15.37 -4.61
C LYS A 593 19.07 15.73 -3.28
N VAL A 594 18.56 16.96 -3.19
CA VAL A 594 17.77 17.43 -2.05
C VAL A 594 16.28 17.33 -2.38
N GLY A 595 15.48 16.96 -1.39
CA GLY A 595 14.03 17.00 -1.48
C GLY A 595 13.38 17.15 -0.11
N TYR A 596 12.11 17.52 -0.12
CA TYR A 596 11.31 17.70 1.09
C TYR A 596 10.25 16.62 1.18
N ARG A 597 10.20 16.01 2.36
CA ARG A 597 9.20 15.03 2.75
C ARG A 597 8.15 15.75 3.58
N SER A 598 6.89 15.46 3.30
CA SER A 598 5.77 15.91 4.13
C SER A 598 5.44 14.82 5.14
N TYR A 599 5.34 15.14 6.43
CA TYR A 599 4.95 14.22 7.49
C TYR A 599 3.79 14.79 8.30
N SER A 600 2.92 13.90 8.75
CA SER A 600 1.96 14.20 9.81
C SER A 600 2.59 13.91 11.18
N GLY A 601 2.04 14.51 12.24
CA GLY A 601 2.53 14.31 13.61
C GLY A 601 2.45 12.87 14.14
N ASP A 602 1.66 11.98 13.52
CA ASP A 602 1.53 10.56 13.87
C ASP A 602 2.09 9.61 12.79
N ARG A 603 2.74 10.15 11.75
CA ARG A 603 3.35 9.42 10.62
C ARG A 603 2.38 8.69 9.69
N PHE A 604 1.08 8.73 9.94
CA PHE A 604 0.10 8.29 8.94
C PHE A 604 -0.04 9.34 7.83
N PRO A 605 -0.16 8.95 6.55
CA PRO A 605 -0.49 9.92 5.52
C PRO A 605 -1.86 10.57 5.79
N LEU A 606 -2.11 11.69 5.13
CA LEU A 606 -3.39 12.41 5.16
C LEU A 606 -4.06 12.17 3.81
N ILE A 607 -5.05 11.30 3.80
CA ILE A 607 -5.73 10.85 2.59
C ILE A 607 -7.24 10.89 2.82
N GLY A 608 -7.95 11.58 1.93
CA GLY A 608 -9.41 11.57 1.93
C GLY A 608 -10.02 12.87 1.43
N ARG A 609 -11.32 13.04 1.69
CA ARG A 609 -12.04 14.28 1.41
C ARG A 609 -11.55 15.41 2.31
N LEU A 610 -11.51 16.62 1.75
CA LEU A 610 -11.30 17.83 2.56
C LEU A 610 -12.56 18.10 3.38
N TYR A 611 -12.41 18.23 4.69
CA TYR A 611 -13.53 18.45 5.61
C TYR A 611 -13.81 19.94 5.79
N ASP A 612 -15.06 20.28 6.11
CA ASP A 612 -15.45 21.63 6.51
C ASP A 612 -15.02 21.83 7.99
N GLU A 613 -13.90 22.54 8.19
CA GLU A 613 -13.30 22.77 9.51
C GLU A 613 -14.25 23.46 10.49
N ASP A 614 -15.00 24.46 10.03
CA ASP A 614 -15.92 25.23 10.87
C ASP A 614 -17.13 24.38 11.24
N PHE A 615 -17.69 23.63 10.29
CA PHE A 615 -18.75 22.67 10.59
C PHE A 615 -18.33 21.66 11.65
N TYR A 616 -17.11 21.11 11.56
CA TYR A 616 -16.60 20.17 12.57
C TYR A 616 -16.47 20.85 13.94
N LYS A 617 -15.92 22.07 14.00
CA LYS A 617 -15.80 22.82 15.26
C LYS A 617 -17.15 23.11 15.88
N ASP A 618 -18.16 23.46 15.10
CA ASP A 618 -19.48 23.85 15.59
C ASP A 618 -20.36 22.66 15.96
N THR A 619 -20.43 21.67 15.05
CA THR A 619 -21.31 20.51 15.18
C THR A 619 -20.77 19.50 16.18
N TYR A 620 -19.45 19.34 16.23
CA TYR A 620 -18.80 18.32 17.04
C TYR A 620 -18.10 18.87 18.30
N LYS A 621 -18.30 20.15 18.67
CA LYS A 621 -17.77 20.75 19.93
C LYS A 621 -18.11 19.96 21.19
N SER A 622 -19.26 19.29 21.17
CA SER A 622 -19.79 18.57 22.33
C SER A 622 -19.41 17.09 22.35
N LEU A 623 -18.52 16.61 21.47
CA LEU A 623 -18.14 15.19 21.37
C LEU A 623 -17.72 14.56 22.71
N LEU A 624 -17.07 15.34 23.59
CA LEU A 624 -16.72 14.91 24.94
C LEU A 624 -17.95 14.49 25.77
N TRP A 625 -19.10 15.14 25.55
CA TRP A 625 -20.31 15.04 26.37
C TRP A 625 -21.46 14.26 25.69
N THR A 626 -21.30 13.87 24.42
CA THR A 626 -22.35 13.25 23.60
C THR A 626 -22.09 11.78 23.28
N LYS A 627 -21.33 11.07 24.12
CA LYS A 627 -21.09 9.63 23.94
C LYS A 627 -22.42 8.87 23.84
N GLY A 628 -22.68 8.26 22.68
CA GLY A 628 -23.93 7.52 22.41
C GLY A 628 -25.11 8.36 21.92
N LYS A 629 -24.96 9.66 21.64
CA LYS A 629 -25.98 10.45 20.93
C LYS A 629 -25.73 10.41 19.42
N SER A 630 -26.82 10.42 18.64
CA SER A 630 -26.72 10.61 17.19
C SER A 630 -26.11 11.98 16.90
N ASN A 631 -25.07 12.00 16.06
CA ASN A 631 -24.46 13.23 15.58
C ASN A 631 -24.73 13.33 14.06
N PRO A 632 -24.86 14.53 13.49
CA PRO A 632 -24.99 14.71 12.05
C PRO A 632 -23.81 14.10 11.29
N HIS A 633 -24.07 13.67 10.05
CA HIS A 633 -23.01 13.27 9.12
C HIS A 633 -21.99 14.40 8.91
N PRO A 634 -20.72 14.04 8.65
CA PRO A 634 -19.66 15.01 8.44
C PRO A 634 -19.94 15.80 7.18
N LYS A 635 -19.59 17.08 7.22
CA LYS A 635 -19.65 17.95 6.06
C LYS A 635 -18.27 18.02 5.41
N TYR A 636 -18.23 17.70 4.12
CA TYR A 636 -17.05 17.79 3.28
C TYR A 636 -17.14 18.99 2.34
N VAL A 637 -15.99 19.50 1.92
CA VAL A 637 -15.89 20.39 0.78
C VAL A 637 -16.17 19.54 -0.48
N PRO A 638 -17.22 19.86 -1.26
CA PRO A 638 -17.65 19.00 -2.37
C PRO A 638 -16.52 18.70 -3.35
N ASN A 639 -16.33 17.41 -3.65
CA ASN A 639 -15.40 16.89 -4.66
C ASN A 639 -13.92 17.34 -4.55
N VAL A 640 -13.48 17.76 -3.35
CA VAL A 640 -12.07 18.07 -3.08
C VAL A 640 -11.44 16.97 -2.23
N TYR A 641 -10.37 16.39 -2.74
CA TYR A 641 -9.63 15.29 -2.11
C TYR A 641 -8.17 15.68 -1.88
N VAL A 642 -7.55 15.06 -0.88
CA VAL A 642 -6.17 15.34 -0.49
C VAL A 642 -5.39 14.04 -0.37
N SER A 643 -4.15 14.03 -0.85
CA SER A 643 -3.17 12.96 -0.64
C SER A 643 -1.82 13.57 -0.31
N THR A 644 -1.48 13.65 0.98
CA THR A 644 -0.21 14.25 1.44
C THR A 644 0.33 13.53 2.67
N ALA A 645 1.43 14.05 3.23
CA ALA A 645 2.09 13.52 4.42
C ALA A 645 2.62 12.08 4.31
N HIS A 646 3.01 11.68 3.09
CA HIS A 646 3.51 10.33 2.79
C HIS A 646 4.90 10.01 3.36
N GLY A 647 5.60 10.99 3.94
CA GLY A 647 6.92 10.83 4.53
C GLY A 647 7.98 10.29 3.56
N SER A 648 8.83 9.40 4.07
CA SER A 648 9.86 8.67 3.29
C SER A 648 9.36 7.36 2.69
N ARG A 649 8.07 7.04 2.84
CA ARG A 649 7.45 5.78 2.36
C ARG A 649 6.38 6.07 1.30
N GLY A 650 6.60 7.13 0.52
CA GLY A 650 5.66 7.60 -0.50
C GLY A 650 5.46 6.62 -1.65
N LEU A 651 6.47 5.82 -2.01
CA LEU A 651 6.31 4.78 -3.04
C LEU A 651 5.23 3.76 -2.66
N CYS A 652 5.09 3.41 -1.38
CA CYS A 652 4.01 2.53 -0.92
C CYS A 652 2.69 3.30 -0.75
N THR A 653 2.72 4.34 0.09
CA THR A 653 1.49 4.99 0.58
C THR A 653 0.79 5.87 -0.45
N ALA A 654 1.47 6.30 -1.52
CA ALA A 654 0.84 7.01 -2.64
C ALA A 654 -0.14 6.13 -3.41
N VAL A 655 0.20 4.84 -3.62
CA VAL A 655 -0.69 3.89 -4.32
C VAL A 655 -1.93 3.61 -3.47
N LEU A 656 -1.75 3.39 -2.16
CA LEU A 656 -2.86 3.29 -1.22
C LEU A 656 -3.75 4.54 -1.27
N GLY A 657 -3.14 5.72 -1.30
CA GLY A 657 -3.86 6.98 -1.36
C GLY A 657 -4.67 7.16 -2.63
N ALA A 658 -4.11 6.80 -3.78
CA ALA A 658 -4.80 6.83 -5.06
C ALA A 658 -5.98 5.86 -5.13
N GLU A 659 -5.83 4.63 -4.63
CA GLU A 659 -6.92 3.65 -4.58
C GLU A 659 -8.02 4.11 -3.60
N LEU A 660 -7.65 4.61 -2.43
CA LEU A 660 -8.62 5.16 -1.47
C LEU A 660 -9.37 6.37 -2.04
N ILE A 661 -8.69 7.31 -2.70
CA ILE A 661 -9.37 8.43 -3.36
C ILE A 661 -10.33 7.92 -4.44
N CYS A 662 -9.95 6.94 -5.26
CA CYS A 662 -10.88 6.32 -6.21
C CYS A 662 -12.08 5.68 -5.51
N ASP A 663 -11.88 5.03 -4.37
CA ASP A 663 -13.00 4.46 -3.62
C ASP A 663 -13.96 5.53 -3.11
N LEU A 664 -13.43 6.68 -2.68
CA LEU A 664 -14.26 7.80 -2.25
C LEU A 664 -14.97 8.47 -3.43
N VAL A 665 -14.29 8.71 -4.54
CA VAL A 665 -14.85 9.36 -5.75
C VAL A 665 -16.01 8.57 -6.34
N PHE A 666 -15.91 7.23 -6.38
CA PHE A 666 -16.92 6.34 -6.96
C PHE A 666 -17.79 5.62 -5.92
N ASP A 667 -17.75 6.05 -4.66
CA ASP A 667 -18.49 5.45 -3.53
C ASP A 667 -18.35 3.91 -3.39
N ARG A 668 -17.16 3.38 -3.67
CA ARG A 668 -16.87 1.95 -3.57
C ARG A 668 -16.70 1.48 -2.13
N PRO A 669 -16.70 0.16 -1.91
CA PRO A 669 -16.04 -0.41 -0.74
C PRO A 669 -14.63 0.13 -0.60
N LEU A 670 -14.21 0.45 0.63
CA LEU A 670 -12.86 0.92 0.92
C LEU A 670 -11.84 -0.21 0.70
N CYS A 671 -10.67 0.11 0.16
CA CYS A 671 -9.54 -0.81 -0.02
C CYS A 671 -8.78 -1.13 1.28
N ILE A 672 -9.27 -0.60 2.40
CA ILE A 672 -8.72 -0.72 3.74
C ILE A 672 -9.84 -0.92 4.76
N GLU A 673 -9.45 -1.38 5.94
CA GLU A 673 -10.29 -1.48 7.11
C GLU A 673 -10.78 -0.09 7.58
N LYS A 674 -12.03 -0.01 8.03
CA LYS A 674 -12.67 1.23 8.52
C LYS A 674 -11.87 1.88 9.64
N SER A 675 -11.28 1.10 10.53
CA SER A 675 -10.39 1.59 11.60
C SER A 675 -9.15 2.32 11.06
N LEU A 676 -8.57 1.85 9.94
CA LEU A 676 -7.45 2.52 9.29
C LEU A 676 -7.89 3.81 8.59
N PHE A 677 -9.10 3.85 8.03
CA PHE A 677 -9.63 5.05 7.39
C PHE A 677 -9.64 6.25 8.35
N GLY A 678 -10.03 6.06 9.61
CA GLY A 678 -9.97 7.10 10.64
C GLY A 678 -8.56 7.61 10.94
N GLU A 679 -7.53 6.77 10.80
CA GLU A 679 -6.12 7.15 10.97
C GLU A 679 -5.55 7.92 9.77
N LEU A 680 -6.18 7.79 8.59
CA LEU A 680 -5.81 8.52 7.37
C LEU A 680 -6.60 9.83 7.20
N HIS A 681 -7.77 9.91 7.83
CA HIS A 681 -8.69 11.03 7.70
C HIS A 681 -8.07 12.38 8.07
N LEU A 682 -8.40 13.43 7.31
CA LEU A 682 -7.83 14.77 7.48
C LEU A 682 -8.22 15.40 8.83
N ALA A 683 -9.48 15.26 9.24
CA ALA A 683 -9.99 15.81 10.50
C ALA A 683 -9.53 15.08 11.77
N ARG A 684 -8.71 14.01 11.69
CA ARG A 684 -8.45 13.14 12.86
C ARG A 684 -7.82 13.88 14.04
N PHE A 685 -6.97 14.87 13.78
CA PHE A 685 -6.33 15.65 14.84
C PHE A 685 -7.33 16.60 15.50
N LEU A 686 -8.18 17.27 14.71
CA LEU A 686 -9.29 18.09 15.21
C LEU A 686 -10.24 17.25 16.08
N VAL A 687 -10.71 16.11 15.56
CA VAL A 687 -11.59 15.18 16.29
C VAL A 687 -10.96 14.72 17.60
N ARG A 688 -9.66 14.37 17.60
CA ARG A 688 -8.94 14.00 18.84
C ARG A 688 -8.90 15.16 19.86
N LYS A 689 -8.88 16.44 19.43
CA LYS A 689 -9.00 17.59 20.35
C LYS A 689 -10.44 17.81 20.82
N LEU A 690 -11.43 17.68 19.93
CA LEU A 690 -12.86 17.82 20.25
C LEU A 690 -13.31 16.76 21.26
N LYS A 691 -12.87 15.50 21.09
CA LYS A 691 -13.07 14.41 22.05
C LYS A 691 -12.47 14.69 23.44
N LYS A 692 -11.55 15.65 23.56
CA LYS A 692 -10.93 16.10 24.83
C LYS A 692 -11.46 17.45 25.32
N GLY A 693 -12.40 18.08 24.60
CA GLY A 693 -12.90 19.43 24.91
C GLY A 693 -11.88 20.55 24.69
N LEU A 694 -10.87 20.33 23.84
CA LEU A 694 -9.71 21.23 23.68
C LEU A 694 -9.79 22.19 22.47
N SER A 695 -10.91 22.26 21.74
CA SER A 695 -11.04 23.23 20.64
C SER A 695 -11.42 24.61 21.19
N ARG A 696 -10.49 25.57 21.12
CA ARG A 696 -10.83 26.98 21.37
C ARG A 696 -11.53 27.53 20.13
N HIS A 697 -12.73 28.10 20.29
CA HIS A 697 -13.26 29.02 19.28
C HIS A 697 -12.28 30.21 19.23
N LYS A 698 -11.84 30.63 18.04
CA LYS A 698 -11.30 31.99 17.87
C LYS A 698 -12.49 32.92 18.13
N VAL A 699 -12.65 33.37 19.37
CA VAL A 699 -13.57 34.46 19.68
C VAL A 699 -12.95 35.69 19.02
N GLY A 700 -13.55 36.14 17.93
CA GLY A 700 -13.21 37.42 17.33
C GLY A 700 -13.41 38.51 18.37
N PHE A 701 -12.38 39.31 18.61
CA PHE A 701 -12.49 40.57 19.33
C PHE A 701 -12.80 41.69 18.35
#